data_AF-A0A7Y6LA63-F1
#
_entry.id   AF-A0A7Y6LA63-F1
#
_cell.length_a   1.000
_cell.length_b   1.000
_cell.length_c   1.000
_cell.angle_alpha   90.00
_cell.angle_beta   90.00
_cell.angle_gamma   90.00
#
_symmetry.space_group_name_H-M   'P 1'
#
loop_
_entity.id
_entity.type
_entity.pdbx_description
1 polymer ?
#
loop_
_entity_poly.entity_id
_entity_poly.type
_entity_poly.pdbx_seq_one_letter_code
_entity_poly.pdbx_strand_id
1 'polypeptide(L)'
;MNPPDRFVRILYVEGAGLLASDTYGRVHLLDEELRTVASSPFVRQGRPLYGLAAAEGWVIGKDRMGAVFRWSLDTLDLVDRLDPATTCDRAGLLPREEPSPCSSRGIGVWDGRVFVTGGYHRQMPVLDLHTFEVLEIRPNITGDSPLEWACTEHPTRHAVSDKHGNLRFGSFADGAFPESVKLDDGNIHRVRYDARHDRFWATQDFGEGDNADIANGVVVVGMSGEKEGELLFARDDVEFVAFSPDYGRAYAGGFDGELHIFDNTRRDLRVERTVTGFPHQLGDLTVGPGGEVYVLCQDGTLVELDAAGAFVRERGHRRQAVWDVQPSREDPRTLYCATDSGVAVARVEDSTTGPMLRVEAEHPTEWGFTRRVAPIASGWVGVTRDRTVFRADRDGTVRWHHRLPHLPHTVAVSPDGGRALVATDGGAVELDTADGRWLAALQVDDGLPVWATAYLPDGDRVLITRNGVIAVLDAGDAGLRWRFDQGEYPKRAWTQDDRLYVVGDGGLKEIEIGVGVAARWSRLLSNTVENAVVADGLVCASSYGMQLAAYEHGTAKFAGLLEDLADYPKALAVIRDADDAPHLLVGCRTGLLSLYRLGEGPGRPVFTKLRDHWLPRRPARYTLRHHDHPAAPGTPRPAPAGAAG
;
A
#
# COMPACT_ATOMS: atom_id res chain seq x y z
N MET A 1 18.26 -6.22 22.37
CA MET A 1 17.54 -7.31 21.68
C MET A 1 16.70 -6.68 20.57
N ASN A 2 16.67 -7.25 19.37
CA ASN A 2 15.92 -6.67 18.25
C ASN A 2 14.40 -6.85 18.50
N PRO A 3 13.56 -5.82 18.29
CA PRO A 3 12.12 -5.99 18.30
C PRO A 3 11.75 -7.02 17.23
N PRO A 4 10.91 -8.00 17.56
CA PRO A 4 10.42 -8.98 16.58
C PRO A 4 9.42 -8.37 15.59
N ASP A 5 8.95 -7.15 15.87
CA ASP A 5 7.81 -6.53 15.21
C ASP A 5 8.24 -5.63 14.06
N ARG A 6 7.34 -5.50 13.08
CA ARG A 6 7.61 -4.77 11.85
C ARG A 6 7.56 -3.27 12.11
N PHE A 7 8.56 -2.53 11.66
CA PHE A 7 8.51 -1.07 11.67
C PHE A 7 7.51 -0.53 10.65
N VAL A 8 6.83 0.57 10.99
CA VAL A 8 5.78 1.18 10.15
C VAL A 8 6.01 2.66 9.86
N ARG A 9 6.71 3.39 10.73
CA ARG A 9 7.17 4.77 10.49
C ARG A 9 8.57 4.98 11.05
N ILE A 10 9.31 5.91 10.46
CA ILE A 10 10.61 6.36 10.95
C ILE A 10 10.67 7.89 11.02
N LEU A 11 11.42 8.41 11.98
CA LEU A 11 11.65 9.84 12.17
C LEU A 11 13.04 10.05 12.75
N TYR A 12 13.89 10.80 12.05
CA TYR A 12 15.14 11.26 12.64
C TYR A 12 14.87 12.49 13.51
N VAL A 13 15.39 12.49 14.74
CA VAL A 13 15.26 13.61 15.68
C VAL A 13 16.65 14.11 16.05
N GLU A 14 16.95 15.37 15.75
CA GLU A 14 18.24 15.98 16.07
C GLU A 14 18.53 15.92 17.57
N GLY A 15 19.75 15.50 17.93
CA GLY A 15 20.17 15.31 19.32
C GLY A 15 19.70 14.01 19.98
N ALA A 16 18.71 13.30 19.42
CA ALA A 16 18.22 12.02 19.96
C ALA A 16 18.58 10.81 19.09
N GLY A 17 18.46 10.92 17.76
CA GLY A 17 18.76 9.85 16.81
C GLY A 17 17.54 9.37 16.03
N LEU A 18 17.59 8.15 15.51
CA LEU A 18 16.55 7.59 14.64
C LEU A 18 15.47 6.87 15.44
N LEU A 19 14.25 7.39 15.40
CA LEU A 19 13.07 6.74 15.96
C LEU A 19 12.37 5.86 14.92
N ALA A 20 11.82 4.73 15.36
CA ALA A 20 10.99 3.85 14.55
C ALA A 20 9.77 3.38 15.35
N SER A 21 8.56 3.45 14.77
CA SER A 21 7.36 2.86 15.37
C SER A 21 7.08 1.47 14.82
N ASP A 22 6.46 0.59 15.62
CA ASP A 22 6.10 -0.77 15.20
C ASP A 22 4.58 -1.01 15.01
N THR A 23 4.23 -2.23 14.57
CA THR A 23 2.84 -2.65 14.35
C THR A 23 1.97 -2.75 15.61
N TYR A 24 2.56 -2.63 16.80
CA TYR A 24 1.84 -2.62 18.08
C TYR A 24 1.86 -1.25 18.74
N GLY A 25 2.35 -0.24 18.04
CA GLY A 25 2.37 1.14 18.49
C GLY A 25 3.41 1.43 19.56
N ARG A 26 4.50 0.65 19.59
CA ARG A 26 5.69 1.03 20.36
C ARG A 26 6.58 1.93 19.52
N VAL A 27 7.38 2.74 20.21
CA VAL A 27 8.43 3.57 19.62
C VAL A 27 9.78 3.04 20.07
N HIS A 28 10.72 2.95 19.15
CA HIS A 28 12.07 2.44 19.34
C HIS A 28 13.09 3.50 18.98
N LEU A 29 14.14 3.64 19.79
CA LEU A 29 15.32 4.44 19.42
C LEU A 29 16.39 3.51 18.86
N LEU A 30 16.96 3.89 17.72
CA LEU A 30 18.04 3.18 17.04
C LEU A 30 19.36 3.96 17.13
N ASP A 31 20.47 3.25 17.33
CA ASP A 31 21.81 3.81 17.21
C ASP A 31 22.25 3.93 15.73
N GLU A 32 23.45 4.47 15.51
CA GLU A 32 24.05 4.61 14.18
C GLU A 32 24.22 3.26 13.47
N GLU A 33 24.41 2.15 14.20
CA GLU A 33 24.42 0.81 13.60
C GLU A 33 23.02 0.20 13.41
N LEU A 34 21.98 1.01 13.47
CA LEU A 34 20.58 0.63 13.39
C LEU A 34 20.16 -0.40 14.45
N ARG A 35 20.85 -0.51 15.60
CA ARG A 35 20.47 -1.41 16.69
C ARG A 35 19.53 -0.70 17.64
N THR A 36 18.59 -1.46 18.21
CA THR A 36 17.63 -0.88 19.17
C THR A 36 18.30 -0.62 20.51
N VAL A 37 18.33 0.66 20.90
CA VAL A 37 18.90 1.15 22.16
C VAL A 37 17.84 1.21 23.25
N ALA A 38 16.67 1.77 22.90
CA ALA A 38 15.54 1.91 23.81
C ALA A 38 14.23 1.53 23.10
N SER A 39 13.22 1.18 23.88
CA SER A 39 11.88 0.88 23.37
C SER A 39 10.85 1.28 24.40
N SER A 40 9.80 1.96 23.96
CA SER A 40 8.67 2.26 24.81
C SER A 40 8.01 0.98 25.34
N PRO A 41 7.31 1.04 26.49
CA PRO A 41 6.58 -0.11 27.01
C PRO A 41 5.50 -0.58 26.03
N PHE A 42 5.15 -1.87 26.13
CA PHE A 42 4.01 -2.41 25.40
C PHE A 42 2.71 -1.80 25.91
N VAL A 43 1.86 -1.36 24.97
CA VAL A 43 0.51 -0.86 25.29
C VAL A 43 -0.50 -1.88 24.84
N ARG A 44 -1.36 -2.35 25.76
CA ARG A 44 -2.33 -3.42 25.47
C ARG A 44 -3.29 -3.06 24.33
N GLN A 45 -3.68 -1.79 24.23
CA GLN A 45 -4.54 -1.24 23.18
C GLN A 45 -3.73 -0.66 22.01
N GLY A 46 -2.42 -0.89 21.99
CA GLY A 46 -1.52 -0.38 20.97
C GLY A 46 -1.83 -0.93 19.59
N ARG A 47 -1.70 -0.06 18.59
CA ARG A 47 -1.96 -0.32 17.17
C ARG A 47 -0.87 0.39 16.37
N PRO A 48 -0.69 0.05 15.07
CA PRO A 48 0.30 0.73 14.25
C PRO A 48 0.15 2.26 14.30
N LEU A 49 1.25 2.96 14.57
CA LEU A 49 1.31 4.43 14.56
C LEU A 49 1.61 4.91 13.15
N TYR A 50 0.59 5.43 12.46
CA TYR A 50 0.75 5.98 11.11
C TYR A 50 1.22 7.43 11.11
N GLY A 51 0.93 8.16 12.18
CA GLY A 51 1.49 9.48 12.45
C GLY A 51 2.53 9.41 13.58
N LEU A 52 3.68 10.04 13.37
CA LEU A 52 4.76 10.16 14.34
C LEU A 52 5.41 11.54 14.18
N ALA A 53 5.51 12.29 15.28
CA ALA A 53 6.16 13.59 15.33
C ALA A 53 6.99 13.71 16.61
N ALA A 54 7.97 14.61 16.63
CA ALA A 54 8.74 14.93 17.82
C ALA A 54 8.91 16.45 17.94
N ALA A 55 8.76 16.97 19.14
CA ALA A 55 8.95 18.40 19.44
C ALA A 55 9.21 18.58 20.93
N GLU A 56 10.12 19.50 21.27
CA GLU A 56 10.33 20.01 22.64
C GLU A 56 10.47 18.91 23.73
N GLY A 57 11.21 17.85 23.42
CA GLY A 57 11.44 16.72 24.34
C GLY A 57 10.32 15.68 24.39
N TRP A 58 9.33 15.76 23.50
CA TRP A 58 8.21 14.84 23.39
C TRP A 58 8.17 14.12 22.05
N VAL A 59 7.75 12.87 22.06
CA VAL A 59 7.32 12.11 20.88
C VAL A 59 5.81 11.97 20.92
N ILE A 60 5.16 12.22 19.79
CA ILE A 60 3.70 12.20 19.65
C ILE A 60 3.35 11.22 18.54
N GLY A 61 2.42 10.33 18.84
CA GLY A 61 1.99 9.29 17.92
C GLY A 61 0.49 9.27 17.79
N LYS A 62 0.02 8.97 16.59
CA LYS A 62 -1.39 8.72 16.29
C LYS A 62 -1.53 7.32 15.72
N ASP A 63 -2.33 6.49 16.38
CA ASP A 63 -2.65 5.17 15.86
C ASP A 63 -3.77 5.21 14.81
N ARG A 64 -4.00 4.06 14.16
CA ARG A 64 -5.02 3.94 13.13
C ARG A 64 -6.44 4.21 13.60
N MET A 65 -6.78 4.00 14.87
CA MET A 65 -8.11 4.28 15.41
C MET A 65 -8.23 5.73 15.88
N GLY A 66 -7.17 6.53 15.73
CA GLY A 66 -7.12 7.92 16.15
C GLY A 66 -6.83 8.11 17.64
N ALA A 67 -6.33 7.07 18.34
CA ALA A 67 -5.77 7.25 19.67
C ALA A 67 -4.47 8.06 19.55
N VAL A 68 -4.29 9.00 20.48
CA VAL A 68 -3.12 9.89 20.51
C VAL A 68 -2.28 9.55 21.72
N PHE A 69 -0.98 9.44 21.53
CA PHE A 69 -0.01 9.02 22.53
C PHE A 69 1.08 10.06 22.65
N ARG A 70 1.64 10.20 23.86
CA ARG A 70 2.80 11.03 24.13
C ARG A 70 3.83 10.30 24.98
N TRP A 71 5.07 10.27 24.50
CA TRP A 71 6.21 9.70 25.20
C TRP A 71 7.25 10.77 25.50
N SER A 72 7.97 10.62 26.62
CA SER A 72 9.21 11.37 26.83
C SER A 72 10.22 10.97 25.76
N LEU A 73 10.84 11.94 25.08
CA LEU A 73 11.88 11.65 24.09
C LEU A 73 13.14 11.06 24.75
N ASP A 74 13.47 11.51 25.96
CA ASP A 74 14.69 11.10 26.68
C ASP A 74 14.63 9.64 27.14
N THR A 75 13.47 9.17 27.60
CA THR A 75 13.33 7.82 28.16
C THR A 75 12.51 6.86 27.29
N LEU A 76 11.74 7.38 26.33
CA LEU A 76 10.67 6.67 25.62
C LEU A 76 9.59 6.07 26.54
N ASP A 77 9.49 6.51 27.79
CA ASP A 77 8.36 6.14 28.64
C ASP A 77 7.07 6.75 28.10
N LEU A 78 6.02 5.93 28.04
CA LEU A 78 4.69 6.43 27.71
C LEU A 78 4.19 7.26 28.90
N VAL A 79 3.92 8.53 28.64
CA VAL A 79 3.43 9.47 29.66
C VAL A 79 1.91 9.60 29.57
N ASP A 80 1.37 9.72 28.36
CA ASP A 80 -0.08 9.90 28.18
C ASP A 80 -0.65 9.14 26.97
N ARG A 81 -1.95 8.84 27.08
CA ARG A 81 -2.76 8.27 25.99
C ARG A 81 -4.19 8.80 26.07
N LEU A 82 -4.69 9.33 24.95
CA LEU A 82 -6.09 9.69 24.76
C LEU A 82 -6.84 8.57 24.03
N ASP A 83 -8.01 8.22 24.56
CA ASP A 83 -8.86 7.20 23.96
C ASP A 83 -9.78 7.81 22.88
N PRO A 84 -9.76 7.28 21.64
CA PRO A 84 -10.48 7.89 20.54
C PRO A 84 -11.99 7.87 20.74
N ALA A 85 -12.55 6.95 21.53
CA ALA A 85 -13.98 6.89 21.82
C ALA A 85 -14.47 8.01 22.76
N THR A 86 -13.55 8.67 23.46
CA THR A 86 -13.89 9.72 24.44
C THR A 86 -13.36 11.09 24.07
N THR A 87 -12.34 11.17 23.22
CA THR A 87 -11.76 12.44 22.76
C THR A 87 -12.52 12.93 21.52
N CYS A 88 -13.77 13.36 21.73
CA CYS A 88 -14.64 13.91 20.69
C CYS A 88 -15.65 14.91 21.27
N ASP A 89 -16.15 15.81 20.41
CA ASP A 89 -17.40 16.53 20.66
C ASP A 89 -18.57 15.63 20.26
N ARG A 90 -19.27 15.11 21.28
CA ARG A 90 -20.42 14.21 21.11
C ARG A 90 -21.61 14.88 20.44
N ALA A 91 -21.76 16.20 20.54
CA ALA A 91 -22.86 16.92 19.91
C ALA A 91 -22.72 16.97 18.38
N GLY A 92 -21.49 16.86 17.86
CA GLY A 92 -21.18 16.86 16.43
C GLY A 92 -21.17 15.48 15.78
N LEU A 93 -21.48 14.40 16.51
CA LEU A 93 -21.46 13.03 15.98
C LEU A 93 -22.74 12.67 15.21
N LEU A 94 -22.59 11.89 14.16
CA LEU A 94 -23.70 11.24 13.49
C LEU A 94 -24.33 10.17 14.40
N PRO A 95 -25.62 9.80 14.19
CA PRO A 95 -26.26 8.75 14.97
C PRO A 95 -25.49 7.43 14.88
N ARG A 96 -25.03 6.93 16.03
CA ARG A 96 -24.22 5.69 16.17
C ARG A 96 -22.85 5.76 15.50
N GLU A 97 -22.29 6.96 15.32
CA GLU A 97 -20.91 7.11 14.87
C GLU A 97 -19.95 6.58 15.94
N GLU A 98 -19.00 5.75 15.52
CA GLU A 98 -17.94 5.19 16.34
C GLU A 98 -16.59 5.56 15.71
N PRO A 99 -15.49 5.57 16.51
CA PRO A 99 -14.16 5.75 15.95
C PRO A 99 -13.90 4.74 14.85
N SER A 100 -13.45 5.22 13.70
CA SER A 100 -13.23 4.38 12.52
C SER A 100 -11.73 4.30 12.18
N PRO A 101 -11.23 3.16 11.68
CA PRO A 101 -9.83 3.03 11.32
C PRO A 101 -9.47 3.91 10.13
N CYS A 102 -8.39 4.68 10.26
CA CYS A 102 -7.80 5.43 9.17
C CYS A 102 -6.27 5.40 9.25
N SER A 103 -5.64 4.98 8.16
CA SER A 103 -4.18 4.91 8.03
C SER A 103 -3.53 6.28 7.70
N SER A 104 -4.15 7.40 8.08
CA SER A 104 -3.60 8.73 7.83
C SER A 104 -2.50 9.11 8.80
N ARG A 105 -1.52 9.88 8.30
CA ARG A 105 -0.26 10.21 8.99
C ARG A 105 -0.31 11.54 9.75
N GLY A 106 -1.29 12.37 9.45
CA GLY A 106 -1.28 13.79 9.79
C GLY A 106 -1.21 14.07 11.29
N ILE A 107 -0.09 14.69 11.70
CA ILE A 107 0.08 15.36 12.99
C ILE A 107 0.74 16.71 12.68
N GLY A 108 0.09 17.81 13.03
CA GLY A 108 0.68 19.14 13.00
C GLY A 108 1.17 19.52 14.39
N VAL A 109 2.42 19.97 14.50
CA VAL A 109 2.94 20.55 15.75
C VAL A 109 3.36 21.98 15.50
N TRP A 110 2.80 22.91 16.27
CA TRP A 110 3.06 24.34 16.14
C TRP A 110 2.83 25.06 17.46
N ASP A 111 3.80 25.88 17.89
CA ASP A 111 3.69 26.77 19.06
C ASP A 111 3.17 26.06 20.33
N GLY A 112 3.82 24.94 20.70
CA GLY A 112 3.42 24.13 21.85
C GLY A 112 2.06 23.43 21.70
N ARG A 113 1.46 23.37 20.50
CA ARG A 113 0.18 22.69 20.24
C ARG A 113 0.31 21.55 19.25
N VAL A 114 -0.52 20.54 19.43
CA VAL A 114 -0.62 19.35 18.56
C VAL A 114 -2.00 19.31 17.92
N PHE A 115 -2.04 19.25 16.59
CA PHE A 115 -3.24 19.15 15.76
C PHE A 115 -3.27 17.77 15.13
N VAL A 116 -4.34 17.02 15.36
CA VAL A 116 -4.42 15.63 14.90
C VAL A 116 -5.83 15.27 14.47
N THR A 117 -6.00 14.50 13.41
CA THR A 117 -7.31 13.89 13.13
C THR A 117 -7.52 12.72 14.08
N GLY A 118 -8.52 12.83 14.95
CA GLY A 118 -8.87 11.78 15.92
C GLY A 118 -9.59 10.59 15.26
N GLY A 119 -10.22 9.75 16.08
CA GLY A 119 -10.99 8.59 15.61
C GLY A 119 -12.26 8.96 14.82
N TYR A 120 -12.72 10.20 14.98
CA TYR A 120 -13.85 10.78 14.26
C TYR A 120 -13.32 11.75 13.21
N HIS A 121 -13.27 11.33 11.94
CA HIS A 121 -12.46 11.99 10.91
C HIS A 121 -12.86 13.44 10.57
N ARG A 122 -14.07 13.86 10.94
CA ARG A 122 -14.57 15.24 10.80
C ARG A 122 -14.14 16.18 11.92
N GLN A 123 -13.53 15.63 12.97
CA GLN A 123 -13.11 16.37 14.15
C GLN A 123 -11.59 16.32 14.30
N MET A 124 -11.04 17.40 14.83
CA MET A 124 -9.62 17.56 15.11
C MET A 124 -9.45 18.01 16.56
N PRO A 125 -8.99 17.11 17.45
CA PRO A 125 -8.47 17.53 18.74
C PRO A 125 -7.23 18.41 18.57
N VAL A 126 -7.18 19.48 19.36
CA VAL A 126 -5.99 20.33 19.53
C VAL A 126 -5.52 20.16 20.97
N LEU A 127 -4.28 19.72 21.13
CA LEU A 127 -3.70 19.39 22.43
C LEU A 127 -2.59 20.36 22.80
N ASP A 128 -2.42 20.64 24.08
CA ASP A 128 -1.19 21.23 24.59
C ASP A 128 -0.06 20.19 24.57
N LEU A 129 1.09 20.52 24.01
CA LEU A 129 2.22 19.62 23.86
C LEU A 129 2.83 19.20 25.20
N HIS A 130 2.79 20.07 26.22
CA HIS A 130 3.49 19.88 27.50
C HIS A 130 2.58 19.35 28.61
N THR A 131 1.29 19.68 28.61
CA THR A 131 0.32 19.14 29.58
C THR A 131 -0.49 17.98 29.02
N PHE A 132 -0.54 17.82 27.69
CA PHE A 132 -1.43 16.89 26.98
C PHE A 132 -2.92 17.15 27.22
N GLU A 133 -3.27 18.35 27.70
CA GLU A 133 -4.65 18.79 27.83
C GLU A 133 -5.30 18.93 26.45
N VAL A 134 -6.54 18.45 26.31
CA VAL A 134 -7.37 18.72 25.13
C VAL A 134 -7.88 20.15 25.23
N LEU A 135 -7.22 21.08 24.53
CA LEU A 135 -7.54 22.50 24.55
C LEU A 135 -8.85 22.80 23.83
N GLU A 136 -9.07 22.15 22.69
CA GLU A 136 -10.31 22.24 21.93
C GLU A 136 -10.54 21.01 21.05
N ILE A 137 -11.79 20.80 20.65
CA ILE A 137 -12.16 19.89 19.58
C ILE A 137 -12.89 20.71 18.53
N ARG A 138 -12.29 20.81 17.35
CA ARG A 138 -12.75 21.67 16.26
C ARG A 138 -13.08 20.86 15.02
N PRO A 139 -13.80 21.43 14.03
CA PRO A 139 -13.91 20.82 12.71
C PRO A 139 -12.52 20.55 12.11
N ASN A 140 -12.37 19.40 11.47
CA ASN A 140 -11.11 19.06 10.82
C ASN A 140 -10.82 20.06 9.69
N ILE A 141 -9.57 20.55 9.63
CA ILE A 141 -9.09 21.51 8.63
C ILE A 141 -9.35 21.00 7.21
N THR A 142 -9.28 19.68 7.04
CA THR A 142 -9.47 19.01 5.75
C THR A 142 -10.92 18.55 5.51
N GLY A 143 -11.88 19.03 6.33
CA GLY A 143 -13.30 18.73 6.19
C GLY A 143 -13.63 17.30 6.59
N ASP A 144 -14.18 16.52 5.66
CA ASP A 144 -14.51 15.10 5.85
C ASP A 144 -13.38 14.15 5.45
N SER A 145 -12.35 14.66 4.77
CA SER A 145 -11.15 13.91 4.44
C SER A 145 -10.20 13.89 5.64
N PRO A 146 -9.60 12.75 6.01
CA PRO A 146 -8.57 12.72 7.04
C PRO A 146 -7.33 13.54 6.67
N LEU A 147 -6.70 14.19 7.66
CA LEU A 147 -5.42 14.87 7.48
C LEU A 147 -4.32 13.82 7.19
N GLU A 148 -3.61 13.98 6.08
CA GLU A 148 -2.49 13.11 5.69
C GLU A 148 -1.15 13.70 6.13
N TRP A 149 -0.92 14.99 5.94
CA TRP A 149 0.33 15.63 6.35
C TRP A 149 0.11 17.09 6.77
N ALA A 150 0.95 17.57 7.69
CA ALA A 150 1.00 18.96 8.11
C ALA A 150 2.45 19.46 8.02
N CYS A 151 2.70 20.39 7.11
CA CYS A 151 3.99 21.03 6.91
C CYS A 151 4.04 22.35 7.66
N THR A 152 4.76 22.37 8.79
CA THR A 152 4.96 23.54 9.66
C THR A 152 6.36 24.15 9.54
N GLU A 153 7.08 23.82 8.47
CA GLU A 153 8.49 24.16 8.29
C GLU A 153 8.73 25.63 7.92
N HIS A 154 7.76 26.30 7.29
CA HIS A 154 7.84 27.72 6.98
C HIS A 154 7.21 28.55 8.12
N PRO A 155 7.84 29.64 8.59
CA PRO A 155 7.51 30.30 9.85
C PRO A 155 6.12 30.93 9.96
N THR A 156 5.47 31.25 8.83
CA THR A 156 4.18 31.97 8.83
C THR A 156 3.15 31.39 7.88
N ARG A 157 3.52 30.40 7.08
CA ARG A 157 2.66 29.83 6.05
C ARG A 157 2.83 28.33 6.05
N HIS A 158 1.80 27.64 6.51
CA HIS A 158 1.78 26.20 6.61
C HIS A 158 0.96 25.61 5.49
N ALA A 159 1.21 24.33 5.22
CA ALA A 159 0.45 23.56 4.25
C ALA A 159 -0.05 22.27 4.89
N VAL A 160 -1.29 21.89 4.59
CA VAL A 160 -1.86 20.62 5.03
C VAL A 160 -2.43 19.86 3.84
N SER A 161 -2.22 18.55 3.83
CA SER A 161 -2.73 17.67 2.78
C SER A 161 -3.74 16.66 3.29
N ASP A 162 -4.57 16.12 2.40
CA ASP A 162 -5.60 15.14 2.72
C ASP A 162 -5.61 13.90 1.80
N LYS A 163 -6.57 13.00 2.05
CA LYS A 163 -6.76 11.75 1.29
C LYS A 163 -7.50 11.91 -0.02
N HIS A 164 -7.98 13.12 -0.32
CA HIS A 164 -8.71 13.45 -1.54
C HIS A 164 -7.89 14.39 -2.43
N GLY A 165 -6.58 14.48 -2.18
CA GLY A 165 -5.61 15.12 -3.05
C GLY A 165 -5.66 16.64 -3.03
N ASN A 166 -6.14 17.21 -1.92
CA ASN A 166 -6.14 18.65 -1.71
C ASN A 166 -4.95 19.07 -0.86
N LEU A 167 -4.25 20.11 -1.30
CA LEU A 167 -3.29 20.87 -0.52
C LEU A 167 -3.94 22.18 -0.09
N ARG A 168 -3.99 22.45 1.21
CA ARG A 168 -4.53 23.70 1.76
C ARG A 168 -3.44 24.54 2.40
N PHE A 169 -3.48 25.85 2.18
CA PHE A 169 -2.53 26.80 2.77
C PHE A 169 -3.20 27.67 3.83
N GLY A 170 -2.43 27.98 4.87
CA GLY A 170 -2.95 28.70 6.02
C GLY A 170 -1.93 28.85 7.14
N SER A 171 -2.43 29.01 8.37
CA SER A 171 -1.60 29.05 9.57
C SER A 171 -2.22 28.24 10.70
N PHE A 172 -1.36 27.60 11.49
CA PHE A 172 -1.79 26.95 12.73
C PHE A 172 -1.89 27.96 13.89
N ALA A 173 -1.34 29.16 13.74
CA ALA A 173 -1.42 30.21 14.75
C ALA A 173 -2.86 30.75 14.92
N ASP A 174 -3.56 30.96 13.80
CA ASP A 174 -4.98 31.34 13.78
C ASP A 174 -5.92 30.15 13.48
N GLY A 175 -5.37 29.04 12.99
CA GLY A 175 -6.10 27.83 12.63
C GLY A 175 -6.93 27.98 11.34
N ALA A 176 -6.62 28.96 10.49
CA ALA A 176 -7.34 29.22 9.24
C ALA A 176 -6.54 28.71 8.03
N PHE A 177 -7.20 27.92 7.17
CA PHE A 177 -6.63 27.40 5.91
C PHE A 177 -7.58 27.70 4.74
N PRO A 178 -7.67 28.96 4.28
CA PRO A 178 -8.69 29.41 3.34
C PRO A 178 -8.39 29.05 1.88
N GLU A 179 -7.13 28.79 1.55
CA GLU A 179 -6.67 28.50 0.20
C GLU A 179 -6.57 26.99 0.00
N SER A 180 -7.04 26.49 -1.15
CA SER A 180 -7.01 25.06 -1.48
C SER A 180 -6.65 24.86 -2.95
N VAL A 181 -5.80 23.88 -3.19
CA VAL A 181 -5.31 23.49 -4.52
C VAL A 181 -5.46 21.98 -4.65
N LYS A 182 -6.09 21.53 -5.73
CA LYS A 182 -6.19 20.11 -6.08
C LYS A 182 -4.91 19.72 -6.82
N LEU A 183 -4.24 18.66 -6.37
CA LEU A 183 -2.98 18.18 -6.96
C LEU A 183 -3.02 16.69 -7.32
N ASP A 184 -3.99 15.95 -6.80
CA ASP A 184 -4.15 14.51 -7.02
C ASP A 184 -5.64 14.14 -6.84
N ASP A 185 -6.06 12.98 -7.34
CA ASP A 185 -7.39 12.42 -7.04
C ASP A 185 -7.40 11.45 -5.85
N GLY A 186 -6.22 11.10 -5.34
CA GLY A 186 -5.95 10.22 -4.20
C GLY A 186 -5.24 10.93 -3.05
N ASN A 187 -4.42 10.21 -2.27
CA ASN A 187 -3.79 10.83 -1.12
C ASN A 187 -2.60 11.70 -1.55
N ILE A 188 -2.37 12.77 -0.79
CA ILE A 188 -1.07 13.46 -0.77
C ILE A 188 -0.39 13.10 0.53
N HIS A 189 0.49 12.10 0.47
CA HIS A 189 1.08 11.46 1.63
C HIS A 189 2.14 12.28 2.37
N ARG A 190 2.83 13.19 1.69
CA ARG A 190 3.80 14.08 2.32
C ARG A 190 3.91 15.40 1.59
N VAL A 191 4.04 16.47 2.38
CA VAL A 191 4.34 17.82 1.90
C VAL A 191 5.57 18.34 2.65
N ARG A 192 6.54 18.89 1.92
CA ARG A 192 7.74 19.51 2.50
C ARG A 192 7.97 20.90 1.91
N TYR A 193 8.47 21.80 2.73
CA TYR A 193 8.88 23.14 2.32
C TYR A 193 10.32 23.10 1.82
N ASP A 194 10.51 23.59 0.60
CA ASP A 194 11.80 23.75 -0.07
C ASP A 194 12.35 25.14 0.25
N ALA A 195 13.09 25.26 1.37
CA ALA A 195 13.61 26.53 1.85
C ALA A 195 14.59 27.21 0.88
N ARG A 196 15.16 26.44 -0.06
CA ARG A 196 16.09 26.97 -1.06
C ARG A 196 15.37 27.75 -2.16
N HIS A 197 14.20 27.28 -2.57
CA HIS A 197 13.44 27.88 -3.67
C HIS A 197 12.14 28.55 -3.22
N ASP A 198 11.85 28.55 -1.92
CA ASP A 198 10.66 29.15 -1.33
C ASP A 198 9.36 28.65 -1.96
N ARG A 199 9.11 27.35 -1.81
CA ARG A 199 7.94 26.63 -2.37
C ARG A 199 7.68 25.32 -1.63
N PHE A 200 6.60 24.62 -1.96
CA PHE A 200 6.26 23.33 -1.38
C PHE A 200 6.36 22.21 -2.40
N TRP A 201 6.85 21.04 -1.97
CA TRP A 201 6.78 19.80 -2.73
C TRP A 201 5.72 18.89 -2.12
N ALA A 202 4.85 18.33 -2.95
CA ALA A 202 3.81 17.39 -2.57
C ALA A 202 3.94 16.10 -3.39
N THR A 203 3.68 14.96 -2.75
CA THR A 203 3.61 13.65 -3.44
C THR A 203 2.25 13.43 -4.09
N GLN A 204 2.17 12.46 -5.01
CA GLN A 204 0.96 12.07 -5.74
C GLN A 204 0.75 10.55 -5.71
N ASP A 205 -0.49 10.08 -5.62
CA ASP A 205 -0.87 8.65 -5.63
C ASP A 205 -1.47 8.23 -6.97
N PHE A 206 -2.34 9.06 -7.55
CA PHE A 206 -3.03 8.75 -8.80
C PHE A 206 -2.68 9.70 -9.94
N GLY A 207 -2.07 10.86 -9.65
CA GLY A 207 -1.94 11.94 -10.63
C GLY A 207 -3.27 12.70 -10.78
N GLU A 208 -3.34 13.54 -11.80
CA GLU A 208 -4.49 14.41 -12.08
C GLU A 208 -4.71 14.54 -13.60
N GLY A 209 -5.96 14.75 -14.01
CA GLY A 209 -6.32 15.01 -15.41
C GLY A 209 -6.01 13.83 -16.33
N ASP A 210 -5.32 14.06 -17.44
CA ASP A 210 -4.97 13.01 -18.41
C ASP A 210 -3.99 11.95 -17.86
N ASN A 211 -3.36 12.22 -16.71
CA ASN A 211 -2.48 11.28 -16.03
C ASN A 211 -3.16 10.54 -14.86
N ALA A 212 -4.42 10.87 -14.56
CA ALA A 212 -5.17 10.25 -13.49
C ALA A 212 -5.22 8.73 -13.69
N ASP A 213 -4.82 8.02 -12.66
CA ASP A 213 -4.63 6.57 -12.64
C ASP A 213 -3.68 6.00 -13.70
N ILE A 214 -2.78 6.82 -14.26
CA ILE A 214 -1.84 6.43 -15.30
C ILE A 214 -0.40 6.67 -14.86
N ALA A 215 -0.08 7.86 -14.38
CA ALA A 215 1.26 8.24 -13.96
C ALA A 215 1.23 9.35 -12.90
N ASN A 216 2.18 9.30 -11.98
CA ASN A 216 2.26 10.20 -10.84
C ASN A 216 3.73 10.47 -10.48
N GLY A 217 3.94 11.33 -9.47
CA GLY A 217 5.27 11.70 -9.02
C GLY A 217 5.25 12.73 -7.89
N VAL A 218 5.91 13.86 -8.14
CA VAL A 218 5.90 15.01 -7.24
C VAL A 218 5.44 16.27 -7.96
N VAL A 219 4.73 17.11 -7.24
CA VAL A 219 4.27 18.42 -7.70
C VAL A 219 4.90 19.50 -6.84
N VAL A 220 5.32 20.59 -7.46
CA VAL A 220 5.82 21.78 -6.78
C VAL A 220 4.80 22.91 -6.86
N VAL A 221 4.53 23.53 -5.72
CA VAL A 221 3.52 24.57 -5.55
C VAL A 221 4.15 25.80 -4.92
N GLY A 222 3.97 26.95 -5.57
CA GLY A 222 4.51 28.22 -5.11
C GLY A 222 3.82 28.74 -3.84
N MET A 223 4.36 29.82 -3.30
CA MET A 223 3.83 30.41 -2.06
C MET A 223 2.42 30.99 -2.21
N SER A 224 1.92 31.25 -3.42
CA SER A 224 0.52 31.66 -3.65
C SER A 224 -0.42 30.51 -4.00
N GLY A 225 0.03 29.25 -3.92
CA GLY A 225 -0.78 28.07 -4.22
C GLY A 225 -0.86 27.70 -5.70
N GLU A 226 -0.12 28.38 -6.57
CA GLU A 226 0.01 28.02 -7.98
C GLU A 226 0.87 26.78 -8.17
N LYS A 227 0.42 25.85 -9.02
CA LYS A 227 1.22 24.71 -9.47
C LYS A 227 2.34 25.22 -10.38
N GLU A 228 3.58 25.15 -9.92
CA GLU A 228 4.76 25.61 -10.67
C GLU A 228 5.31 24.54 -11.62
N GLY A 229 5.11 23.27 -11.30
CA GLY A 229 5.63 22.16 -12.09
C GLY A 229 5.34 20.79 -11.48
N GLU A 230 5.56 19.75 -12.26
CA GLU A 230 5.42 18.36 -11.85
C GLU A 230 6.49 17.51 -12.54
N LEU A 231 6.88 16.41 -11.91
CA LEU A 231 7.69 15.39 -12.54
C LEU A 231 7.06 14.02 -12.28
N LEU A 232 6.58 13.40 -13.35
CA LEU A 232 5.98 12.08 -13.33
C LEU A 232 7.06 11.03 -13.52
N PHE A 233 7.24 10.16 -12.51
CA PHE A 233 8.25 9.10 -12.53
C PHE A 233 7.74 7.76 -12.02
N ALA A 234 6.51 7.72 -11.51
CA ALA A 234 5.91 6.56 -10.87
C ALA A 234 4.61 6.11 -11.57
N ARG A 235 4.21 4.87 -11.27
CA ARG A 235 2.93 4.24 -11.68
C ARG A 235 2.14 3.72 -10.48
N ASP A 236 2.68 3.82 -9.28
CA ASP A 236 2.09 3.40 -8.00
C ASP A 236 2.34 4.51 -6.95
N ASP A 237 1.76 4.39 -5.75
CA ASP A 237 1.72 5.44 -4.73
C ASP A 237 3.10 6.07 -4.44
N VAL A 238 3.21 7.41 -4.42
CA VAL A 238 4.42 8.13 -4.00
C VAL A 238 4.28 8.53 -2.54
N GLU A 239 5.09 7.90 -1.70
CA GLU A 239 4.87 7.83 -0.26
C GLU A 239 5.57 8.93 0.51
N PHE A 240 6.66 9.47 -0.03
CA PHE A 240 7.47 10.46 0.67
C PHE A 240 8.21 11.40 -0.29
N VAL A 241 8.51 12.58 0.25
CA VAL A 241 9.57 13.47 -0.19
C VAL A 241 10.35 13.98 1.03
N ALA A 242 11.66 14.13 0.94
CA ALA A 242 12.49 14.77 1.96
C ALA A 242 13.68 15.50 1.34
N PHE A 243 14.20 16.51 2.01
CA PHE A 243 15.38 17.26 1.57
C PHE A 243 16.64 16.82 2.30
N SER A 244 17.79 16.98 1.64
CA SER A 244 19.07 17.03 2.34
C SER A 244 19.13 18.24 3.28
N PRO A 245 19.97 18.22 4.34
CA PRO A 245 20.06 19.33 5.28
C PRO A 245 20.39 20.69 4.64
N ASP A 246 21.14 20.68 3.53
CA ASP A 246 21.52 21.87 2.76
C ASP A 246 20.53 22.23 1.64
N TYR A 247 19.42 21.48 1.51
CA TYR A 247 18.43 21.59 0.42
C TYR A 247 19.02 21.46 -1.00
N GLY A 248 20.25 20.97 -1.14
CA GLY A 248 20.87 20.70 -2.44
C GLY A 248 20.30 19.49 -3.15
N ARG A 249 19.69 18.56 -2.40
CA ARG A 249 19.04 17.35 -2.90
C ARG A 249 17.65 17.18 -2.32
N ALA A 250 16.79 16.52 -3.08
CA ALA A 250 15.54 15.94 -2.60
C ALA A 250 15.49 14.44 -2.88
N TYR A 251 14.77 13.70 -2.06
CA TYR A 251 14.60 12.25 -2.14
C TYR A 251 13.12 11.95 -2.19
N ALA A 252 12.64 11.26 -3.22
CA ALA A 252 11.24 10.86 -3.34
C ALA A 252 11.11 9.42 -3.84
N GLY A 253 10.05 8.74 -3.45
CA GLY A 253 9.82 7.34 -3.80
C GLY A 253 8.60 6.75 -3.10
N GLY A 254 8.31 5.48 -3.40
CA GLY A 254 7.12 4.81 -2.87
C GLY A 254 6.94 3.39 -3.39
N PHE A 255 5.75 3.08 -3.87
CA PHE A 255 5.30 1.71 -4.10
C PHE A 255 5.86 1.05 -5.36
N ASP A 256 6.52 1.80 -6.23
CA ASP A 256 7.35 1.25 -7.30
C ASP A 256 8.66 0.62 -6.77
N GLY A 257 8.99 0.82 -5.50
CA GLY A 257 10.20 0.23 -4.91
C GLY A 257 11.48 0.88 -5.44
N GLU A 258 11.36 2.12 -5.90
CA GLU A 258 12.45 2.94 -6.44
C GLU A 258 12.57 4.23 -5.62
N LEU A 259 13.81 4.63 -5.35
CA LEU A 259 14.15 5.89 -4.72
C LEU A 259 14.77 6.82 -5.76
N HIS A 260 14.16 7.96 -5.98
CA HIS A 260 14.63 9.00 -6.90
C HIS A 260 15.33 10.10 -6.12
N ILE A 261 16.55 10.41 -6.53
CA ILE A 261 17.41 11.46 -5.96
C ILE A 261 17.40 12.62 -6.95
N PHE A 262 16.96 13.77 -6.49
CA PHE A 262 16.82 14.99 -7.27
C PHE A 262 17.99 15.94 -7.02
N ASP A 263 18.46 16.56 -8.10
CA ASP A 263 19.28 17.78 -8.03
C ASP A 263 18.33 18.95 -7.72
N ASN A 264 18.38 19.46 -6.49
CA ASN A 264 17.60 20.62 -6.08
C ASN A 264 18.46 21.90 -6.06
N THR A 265 19.64 21.90 -6.68
CA THR A 265 20.47 23.13 -6.75
C THR A 265 19.83 24.21 -7.61
N ARG A 266 18.95 23.81 -8.54
CA ARG A 266 18.16 24.63 -9.46
C ARG A 266 16.67 24.48 -9.15
N ARG A 267 15.86 25.42 -9.63
CA ARG A 267 14.40 25.42 -9.42
C ARG A 267 13.68 24.32 -10.22
N ASP A 268 14.22 23.90 -11.37
CA ASP A 268 13.58 22.87 -12.20
C ASP A 268 13.69 21.48 -11.56
N LEU A 269 12.61 20.70 -11.61
CA LEU A 269 12.60 19.31 -11.13
C LEU A 269 13.48 18.43 -12.01
N ARG A 270 14.49 17.79 -11.41
CA ARG A 270 15.38 16.89 -12.12
C ARG A 270 15.87 15.75 -11.23
N VAL A 271 15.58 14.51 -11.64
CA VAL A 271 16.21 13.32 -11.07
C VAL A 271 17.64 13.21 -11.61
N GLU A 272 18.62 13.14 -10.70
CA GLU A 272 20.02 12.86 -11.04
C GLU A 272 20.34 11.36 -10.96
N ARG A 273 19.67 10.63 -10.07
CA ARG A 273 19.90 9.20 -9.85
C ARG A 273 18.63 8.50 -9.38
N THR A 274 18.45 7.25 -9.82
CA THR A 274 17.45 6.33 -9.27
C THR A 274 18.15 5.15 -8.61
N VAL A 275 17.75 4.80 -7.39
CA VAL A 275 18.13 3.58 -6.67
C VAL A 275 16.99 2.59 -6.75
N THR A 276 17.29 1.36 -7.16
CA THR A 276 16.32 0.27 -7.38
C THR A 276 16.78 -1.01 -6.69
N GLY A 277 15.93 -2.03 -6.67
CA GLY A 277 16.28 -3.36 -6.15
C GLY A 277 16.08 -3.49 -4.63
N PHE A 278 15.31 -2.59 -4.02
CA PHE A 278 14.86 -2.73 -2.64
C PHE A 278 14.05 -4.03 -2.45
N PRO A 279 14.07 -4.63 -1.25
CA PRO A 279 13.41 -5.91 -1.02
C PRO A 279 11.89 -5.81 -1.19
N HIS A 280 11.32 -4.62 -0.99
CA HIS A 280 9.89 -4.37 -1.02
C HIS A 280 9.60 -2.91 -1.40
N GLN A 281 8.33 -2.60 -1.63
CA GLN A 281 7.79 -1.24 -1.75
C GLN A 281 8.28 -0.33 -0.61
N LEU A 282 8.60 0.93 -0.91
CA LEU A 282 9.08 1.91 0.07
C LEU A 282 7.87 2.57 0.73
N GLY A 283 7.89 2.74 2.05
CA GLY A 283 6.76 3.31 2.81
C GLY A 283 7.10 4.57 3.61
N ASP A 284 8.38 4.84 3.86
CA ASP A 284 8.83 6.03 4.56
C ASP A 284 10.31 6.35 4.28
N LEU A 285 10.69 7.61 4.48
CA LEU A 285 12.06 8.09 4.37
C LEU A 285 12.31 9.26 5.34
N THR A 286 13.48 9.26 5.98
CA THR A 286 13.98 10.41 6.75
C THR A 286 15.47 10.62 6.48
N VAL A 287 15.96 11.84 6.70
CA VAL A 287 17.35 12.23 6.41
C VAL A 287 18.01 12.73 7.70
N GLY A 288 19.19 12.22 8.01
CA GLY A 288 20.00 12.65 9.15
C GLY A 288 20.79 13.93 8.87
N PRO A 289 21.33 14.59 9.91
CA PRO A 289 22.05 15.85 9.79
C PRO A 289 23.40 15.71 9.07
N GLY A 290 23.97 14.51 9.03
CA GLY A 290 25.17 14.19 8.25
C GLY A 290 24.88 13.91 6.77
N GLY A 291 23.60 13.88 6.37
CA GLY A 291 23.17 13.51 5.03
C GLY A 291 22.91 12.02 4.85
N GLU A 292 22.81 11.26 5.95
CA GLU A 292 22.37 9.86 5.95
C GLU A 292 20.93 9.77 5.46
N VAL A 293 20.63 8.82 4.58
CA VAL A 293 19.29 8.63 4.02
C VAL A 293 18.74 7.29 4.51
N TYR A 294 17.73 7.33 5.36
CA TYR A 294 17.09 6.14 5.93
C TYR A 294 15.78 5.85 5.19
N VAL A 295 15.70 4.68 4.56
CA VAL A 295 14.55 4.22 3.78
C VAL A 295 13.87 3.05 4.49
N LEU A 296 12.59 3.19 4.82
CA LEU A 296 11.78 2.12 5.38
C LEU A 296 10.98 1.43 4.26
N CYS A 297 11.19 0.13 4.10
CA CYS A 297 10.38 -0.72 3.24
C CYS A 297 9.11 -1.19 3.98
N GLN A 298 8.01 -1.45 3.26
CA GLN A 298 6.74 -1.92 3.84
C GLN A 298 6.82 -3.29 4.50
N ASP A 299 7.86 -4.08 4.22
CA ASP A 299 8.12 -5.32 4.93
C ASP A 299 8.83 -5.11 6.27
N GLY A 300 9.17 -3.87 6.63
CA GLY A 300 9.86 -3.48 7.86
C GLY A 300 11.38 -3.41 7.73
N THR A 301 11.94 -3.72 6.55
CA THR A 301 13.37 -3.56 6.30
C THR A 301 13.73 -2.09 6.29
N LEU A 302 14.73 -1.71 7.10
CA LEU A 302 15.27 -0.36 7.15
C LEU A 302 16.64 -0.36 6.46
N VAL A 303 16.81 0.50 5.47
CA VAL A 303 18.05 0.62 4.69
C VAL A 303 18.63 2.01 4.91
N GLU A 304 19.92 2.08 5.20
CA GLU A 304 20.67 3.33 5.26
C GLU A 304 21.54 3.47 4.00
N LEU A 305 21.43 4.63 3.38
CA LEU A 305 22.23 5.05 2.24
C LEU A 305 23.01 6.32 2.58
N ASP A 306 24.10 6.57 1.86
CA ASP A 306 24.71 7.89 1.84
C ASP A 306 23.87 8.88 1.01
N ALA A 307 24.24 10.16 1.04
CA ALA A 307 23.53 11.20 0.30
C ALA A 307 23.51 10.97 -1.22
N ALA A 308 24.46 10.22 -1.78
CA ALA A 308 24.51 9.86 -3.20
C ALA A 308 23.75 8.55 -3.52
N GLY A 309 23.07 7.99 -2.52
CA GLY A 309 22.27 6.79 -2.61
C GLY A 309 23.07 5.49 -2.49
N ALA A 310 24.37 5.51 -2.20
CA ALA A 310 25.13 4.28 -2.05
C ALA A 310 24.75 3.56 -0.76
N PHE A 311 24.64 2.22 -0.82
CA PHE A 311 24.35 1.39 0.35
C PHE A 311 25.41 1.57 1.45
N VAL A 312 24.96 1.83 2.68
CA VAL A 312 25.83 1.88 3.87
C VAL A 312 25.60 0.64 4.73
N ARG A 313 24.35 0.43 5.16
CA ARG A 313 23.96 -0.70 6.02
C ARG A 313 22.46 -0.93 5.94
N GLU A 314 22.02 -2.04 6.53
CA GLU A 314 20.60 -2.31 6.68
C GLU A 314 20.27 -2.97 8.01
N ARG A 315 18.98 -2.96 8.32
CA ARG A 315 18.33 -3.79 9.30
C ARG A 315 17.15 -4.50 8.64
N GLY A 316 17.36 -5.75 8.28
CA GLY A 316 16.31 -6.60 7.71
C GLY A 316 15.18 -6.93 8.68
N HIS A 317 14.00 -7.24 8.14
CA HIS A 317 12.88 -7.82 8.87
C HIS A 317 12.54 -9.22 8.33
N ARG A 318 12.04 -10.10 9.19
CA ARG A 318 11.52 -11.41 8.75
C ARG A 318 10.11 -11.22 8.23
N ARG A 319 9.93 -11.31 6.92
CA ARG A 319 8.68 -11.03 6.21
C ARG A 319 8.01 -12.31 5.70
N GLN A 320 6.71 -12.26 5.43
CA GLN A 320 5.96 -13.31 4.75
C GLN A 320 4.53 -12.88 4.38
N ALA A 321 4.31 -11.78 3.65
CA ALA A 321 2.98 -11.45 3.18
C ALA A 321 2.36 -12.61 2.37
N VAL A 322 1.06 -12.86 2.55
CA VAL A 322 0.27 -13.76 1.70
C VAL A 322 -0.45 -12.91 0.66
N TRP A 323 0.14 -12.77 -0.52
CA TRP A 323 -0.36 -11.89 -1.57
C TRP A 323 -1.55 -12.45 -2.33
N ASP A 324 -1.66 -13.77 -2.41
CA ASP A 324 -2.72 -14.46 -3.13
C ASP A 324 -2.92 -15.87 -2.57
N VAL A 325 -4.13 -16.38 -2.70
CA VAL A 325 -4.48 -17.76 -2.33
C VAL A 325 -5.43 -18.29 -3.39
N GLN A 326 -5.01 -19.35 -4.09
CA GLN A 326 -5.82 -19.99 -5.13
C GLN A 326 -5.97 -21.48 -4.86
N PRO A 327 -7.18 -22.05 -4.95
CA PRO A 327 -7.36 -23.50 -4.91
C PRO A 327 -6.76 -24.18 -6.15
N SER A 328 -6.27 -25.41 -6.00
CA SER A 328 -5.86 -26.24 -7.14
C SER A 328 -7.04 -26.60 -8.01
N ARG A 329 -6.81 -26.79 -9.31
CA ARG A 329 -7.87 -27.19 -10.26
C ARG A 329 -8.35 -28.62 -10.03
N GLU A 330 -7.49 -29.49 -9.52
CA GLU A 330 -7.76 -30.92 -9.30
C GLU A 330 -8.38 -31.22 -7.95
N ASP A 331 -7.98 -30.45 -6.93
CA ASP A 331 -8.47 -30.62 -5.57
C ASP A 331 -8.52 -29.26 -4.87
N PRO A 332 -9.72 -28.67 -4.68
CA PRO A 332 -9.87 -27.35 -4.06
C PRO A 332 -9.47 -27.32 -2.59
N ARG A 333 -9.20 -28.47 -1.95
CA ARG A 333 -8.60 -28.53 -0.61
C ARG A 333 -7.08 -28.35 -0.64
N THR A 334 -6.45 -28.29 -1.80
CA THR A 334 -5.05 -27.88 -1.94
C THR A 334 -5.01 -26.43 -2.38
N LEU A 335 -4.29 -25.58 -1.64
CA LEU A 335 -4.19 -24.15 -1.87
C LEU A 335 -2.75 -23.77 -2.24
N TYR A 336 -2.62 -22.92 -3.24
CA TYR A 336 -1.37 -22.25 -3.62
C TYR A 336 -1.39 -20.83 -3.07
N CYS A 337 -0.49 -20.56 -2.12
CA CYS A 337 -0.36 -19.26 -1.47
C CYS A 337 0.84 -18.52 -2.07
N ALA A 338 0.61 -17.42 -2.78
CA ALA A 338 1.68 -16.54 -3.24
C ALA A 338 2.24 -15.75 -2.04
N THR A 339 3.56 -15.75 -1.85
CA THR A 339 4.21 -15.17 -0.67
C THR A 339 5.43 -14.31 -0.99
N ASP A 340 5.96 -13.61 0.02
CA ASP A 340 7.20 -12.84 -0.08
C ASP A 340 8.44 -13.64 -0.48
N SER A 341 8.41 -14.95 -0.27
CA SER A 341 9.54 -15.84 -0.52
C SER A 341 9.37 -16.70 -1.77
N GLY A 342 8.16 -16.85 -2.29
CA GLY A 342 7.81 -17.83 -3.32
C GLY A 342 6.36 -18.30 -3.19
N VAL A 343 6.11 -19.60 -3.35
CA VAL A 343 4.76 -20.18 -3.23
C VAL A 343 4.73 -21.23 -2.12
N ALA A 344 3.79 -21.11 -1.19
CA ALA A 344 3.51 -22.15 -0.19
C ALA A 344 2.32 -23.01 -0.65
N VAL A 345 2.42 -24.32 -0.46
CA VAL A 345 1.33 -25.27 -0.71
C VAL A 345 0.72 -25.66 0.62
N ALA A 346 -0.57 -25.40 0.79
CA ALA A 346 -1.32 -25.70 2.00
C ALA A 346 -2.48 -26.64 1.71
N ARG A 347 -2.73 -27.59 2.62
CA ARG A 347 -3.87 -28.51 2.60
C ARG A 347 -4.92 -28.06 3.60
N VAL A 348 -6.18 -28.07 3.17
CA VAL A 348 -7.35 -27.94 4.04
C VAL A 348 -7.69 -29.32 4.59
N GLU A 349 -7.56 -29.48 5.90
CA GLU A 349 -7.90 -30.70 6.65
C GLU A 349 -9.08 -30.41 7.59
N ASP A 350 -9.93 -31.41 7.82
CA ASP A 350 -11.04 -31.26 8.76
C ASP A 350 -10.58 -31.49 10.20
N SER A 351 -11.23 -30.80 11.14
CA SER A 351 -11.03 -30.94 12.58
C SER A 351 -12.37 -30.85 13.29
N THR A 352 -12.41 -31.31 14.54
CA THR A 352 -13.61 -31.28 15.38
C THR A 352 -14.14 -29.86 15.65
N THR A 353 -13.38 -28.82 15.30
CA THR A 353 -13.73 -27.40 15.50
C THR A 353 -13.81 -26.61 14.18
N GLY A 354 -13.96 -27.30 13.05
CA GLY A 354 -13.94 -26.70 11.70
C GLY A 354 -12.62 -26.94 10.96
N PRO A 355 -12.47 -26.44 9.73
CA PRO A 355 -11.31 -26.74 8.90
C PRO A 355 -10.01 -26.15 9.49
N MET A 356 -8.88 -26.77 9.18
CA MET A 356 -7.55 -26.27 9.48
C MET A 356 -6.65 -26.29 8.24
N LEU A 357 -5.62 -25.45 8.26
CA LEU A 357 -4.60 -25.44 7.23
C LEU A 357 -3.34 -26.14 7.73
N ARG A 358 -2.85 -27.07 6.91
CA ARG A 358 -1.54 -27.68 7.06
C ARG A 358 -0.66 -27.26 5.90
N VAL A 359 0.42 -26.54 6.20
CA VAL A 359 1.45 -26.22 5.19
C VAL A 359 2.20 -27.51 4.86
N GLU A 360 2.09 -27.97 3.62
CA GLU A 360 2.74 -29.19 3.14
C GLU A 360 4.16 -28.89 2.64
N ALA A 361 4.32 -27.75 1.96
CA ALA A 361 5.60 -27.34 1.40
C ALA A 361 5.69 -25.81 1.20
N GLU A 362 6.92 -25.31 1.12
CA GLU A 362 7.24 -23.94 0.73
C GLU A 362 8.29 -24.00 -0.37
N HIS A 363 8.06 -23.31 -1.48
CA HIS A 363 8.91 -23.29 -2.67
C HIS A 363 9.43 -21.87 -2.93
N PRO A 364 10.64 -21.53 -2.45
CA PRO A 364 11.22 -20.22 -2.68
C PRO A 364 11.66 -20.01 -4.14
N THR A 365 11.50 -18.78 -4.66
CA THR A 365 11.80 -18.47 -6.08
C THR A 365 12.97 -17.50 -6.31
N GLU A 366 13.47 -16.83 -5.26
CA GLU A 366 14.54 -15.81 -5.31
C GLU A 366 14.30 -14.59 -6.23
N TRP A 367 13.18 -14.50 -6.95
CA TRP A 367 12.84 -13.41 -7.88
C TRP A 367 11.97 -12.30 -7.25
N GLY A 368 12.33 -11.87 -6.04
CA GLY A 368 11.48 -11.01 -5.22
C GLY A 368 10.22 -11.73 -4.73
N PHE A 369 9.23 -10.97 -4.24
CA PHE A 369 7.99 -11.58 -3.75
C PHE A 369 7.12 -12.09 -4.92
N THR A 370 6.46 -13.22 -4.72
CA THR A 370 5.45 -13.73 -5.67
C THR A 370 4.13 -13.02 -5.39
N ARG A 371 3.63 -12.25 -6.36
CA ARG A 371 2.48 -11.37 -6.19
C ARG A 371 1.16 -12.07 -6.47
N ARG A 372 1.12 -12.91 -7.50
CA ARG A 372 -0.08 -13.66 -7.92
C ARG A 372 0.32 -15.03 -8.42
N VAL A 373 -0.61 -15.97 -8.27
CA VAL A 373 -0.54 -17.30 -8.85
C VAL A 373 -1.86 -17.62 -9.53
N ALA A 374 -1.82 -18.40 -10.60
CA ALA A 374 -3.00 -18.96 -11.25
C ALA A 374 -2.82 -20.49 -11.33
N PRO A 375 -3.79 -21.27 -10.84
CA PRO A 375 -3.68 -22.71 -10.81
C PRO A 375 -3.79 -23.27 -12.24
N ILE A 376 -2.97 -24.26 -12.55
CA ILE A 376 -2.99 -25.03 -13.80
C ILE A 376 -2.91 -26.51 -13.46
N ALA A 377 -3.19 -27.38 -14.43
CA ALA A 377 -2.94 -28.81 -14.27
C ALA A 377 -1.53 -29.07 -13.73
N SER A 378 -1.48 -29.77 -12.59
CA SER A 378 -0.31 -30.21 -11.84
C SER A 378 0.57 -29.09 -11.26
N GLY A 379 0.07 -27.86 -11.11
CA GLY A 379 0.83 -26.78 -10.47
C GLY A 379 0.25 -25.39 -10.66
N TRP A 380 1.11 -24.40 -10.90
CA TRP A 380 0.70 -23.01 -11.06
C TRP A 380 1.57 -22.25 -12.06
N VAL A 381 1.01 -21.16 -12.58
CA VAL A 381 1.77 -20.05 -13.19
C VAL A 381 1.81 -18.92 -12.17
N GLY A 382 2.97 -18.30 -11.98
CA GLY A 382 3.15 -17.21 -11.02
C GLY A 382 3.85 -16.01 -11.63
N VAL A 383 3.66 -14.84 -11.02
CA VAL A 383 4.36 -13.61 -11.35
C VAL A 383 4.99 -12.97 -10.11
N THR A 384 6.17 -12.38 -10.28
CA THR A 384 6.98 -11.87 -9.18
C THR A 384 7.38 -10.41 -9.35
N ARG A 385 7.78 -9.78 -8.24
CA ARG A 385 8.21 -8.37 -8.21
C ARG A 385 9.42 -8.09 -9.09
N ASP A 386 10.34 -9.04 -9.26
CA ASP A 386 11.52 -8.85 -10.12
C ASP A 386 11.22 -9.02 -11.62
N ARG A 387 9.96 -8.84 -12.01
CA ARG A 387 9.48 -8.98 -13.39
C ARG A 387 9.65 -10.39 -13.93
N THR A 388 9.44 -11.42 -13.11
CA THR A 388 9.50 -12.81 -13.58
C THR A 388 8.11 -13.39 -13.68
N VAL A 389 7.80 -14.03 -14.81
CA VAL A 389 6.70 -15.00 -14.95
C VAL A 389 7.28 -16.40 -14.97
N PHE A 390 6.64 -17.36 -14.31
CA PHE A 390 7.14 -18.73 -14.26
C PHE A 390 5.99 -19.74 -14.17
N ARG A 391 6.26 -20.97 -14.61
CA ARG A 391 5.43 -22.14 -14.33
C ARG A 391 6.21 -23.10 -13.45
N ALA A 392 5.54 -23.62 -12.43
CA ALA A 392 6.06 -24.68 -11.58
C ALA A 392 5.02 -25.77 -11.38
N ASP A 393 5.51 -26.98 -11.14
CA ASP A 393 4.69 -28.07 -10.66
C ASP A 393 4.35 -27.90 -9.17
N ARG A 394 3.40 -28.71 -8.68
CA ARG A 394 3.01 -28.73 -7.26
C ARG A 394 4.18 -28.92 -6.29
N ASP A 395 5.22 -29.65 -6.68
CA ASP A 395 6.42 -29.88 -5.86
C ASP A 395 7.44 -28.72 -5.92
N GLY A 396 7.10 -27.63 -6.63
CA GLY A 396 7.95 -26.47 -6.81
C GLY A 396 8.96 -26.59 -7.94
N THR A 397 8.98 -27.70 -8.69
CA THR A 397 9.86 -27.84 -9.85
C THR A 397 9.48 -26.81 -10.91
N VAL A 398 10.34 -25.82 -11.11
CA VAL A 398 10.17 -24.80 -12.15
C VAL A 398 10.32 -25.47 -13.52
N ARG A 399 9.26 -25.38 -14.34
CA ARG A 399 9.23 -25.89 -15.71
C ARG A 399 9.83 -24.90 -16.70
N TRP A 400 9.51 -23.63 -16.53
CA TRP A 400 10.08 -22.51 -17.28
C TRP A 400 9.89 -21.20 -16.51
N HIS A 401 10.71 -20.21 -16.83
CA HIS A 401 10.52 -18.84 -16.36
C HIS A 401 11.07 -17.83 -17.37
N HIS A 402 10.50 -16.63 -17.39
CA HIS A 402 10.92 -15.53 -18.26
C HIS A 402 10.96 -14.22 -17.49
N ARG A 403 11.94 -13.38 -17.82
CA ARG A 403 11.93 -11.98 -17.41
C ARG A 403 11.06 -11.17 -18.36
N LEU A 404 10.07 -10.48 -17.82
CA LEU A 404 9.18 -9.58 -18.51
C LEU A 404 9.82 -8.18 -18.65
N PRO A 405 9.49 -7.43 -19.72
CA PRO A 405 9.99 -6.08 -19.92
C PRO A 405 9.49 -5.11 -18.84
N HIS A 406 8.25 -5.30 -18.39
CA HIS A 406 7.54 -4.44 -17.45
C HIS A 406 7.13 -5.19 -16.18
N LEU A 407 6.76 -4.47 -15.11
CA LEU A 407 6.30 -5.06 -13.87
C LEU A 407 4.97 -5.79 -14.06
N PRO A 408 4.86 -7.09 -13.70
CA PRO A 408 3.60 -7.80 -13.75
C PRO A 408 2.74 -7.54 -12.51
N HIS A 409 1.43 -7.38 -12.72
CA HIS A 409 0.45 -7.11 -11.66
C HIS A 409 -0.42 -8.31 -11.34
N THR A 410 -0.80 -9.08 -12.36
CA THR A 410 -1.59 -10.30 -12.20
C THR A 410 -1.33 -11.30 -13.32
N VAL A 411 -1.79 -12.54 -13.11
CA VAL A 411 -1.80 -13.61 -14.10
C VAL A 411 -3.12 -14.36 -14.04
N ALA A 412 -3.69 -14.69 -15.20
CA ALA A 412 -4.84 -15.57 -15.36
C ALA A 412 -4.48 -16.73 -16.28
N VAL A 413 -5.12 -17.89 -16.10
CA VAL A 413 -4.95 -19.06 -16.97
C VAL A 413 -6.26 -19.31 -17.73
N SER A 414 -6.17 -19.63 -19.01
CA SER A 414 -7.33 -19.91 -19.87
C SER A 414 -8.14 -21.12 -19.36
N PRO A 415 -9.43 -21.21 -19.71
CA PRO A 415 -10.27 -22.34 -19.27
C PRO A 415 -9.70 -23.71 -19.67
N ASP A 416 -9.11 -23.82 -20.86
CA ASP A 416 -8.42 -25.04 -21.34
C ASP A 416 -7.05 -25.28 -20.68
N GLY A 417 -6.52 -24.30 -19.93
CA GLY A 417 -5.22 -24.36 -19.28
C GLY A 417 -4.03 -24.13 -20.21
N GLY A 418 -4.23 -23.93 -21.51
CA GLY A 418 -3.16 -23.84 -22.50
C GLY A 418 -2.45 -22.48 -22.56
N ARG A 419 -3.05 -21.44 -21.99
CA ARG A 419 -2.55 -20.07 -22.08
C ARG A 419 -2.53 -19.36 -20.74
N ALA A 420 -1.55 -18.50 -20.55
CA ALA A 420 -1.44 -17.60 -19.40
C ALA A 420 -1.42 -16.15 -19.89
N LEU A 421 -2.30 -15.33 -19.32
CA LEU A 421 -2.43 -13.91 -19.62
C LEU A 421 -1.90 -13.10 -18.44
N VAL A 422 -0.86 -12.30 -18.68
CA VAL A 422 -0.16 -11.52 -17.66
C VAL A 422 -0.38 -10.04 -17.90
N ALA A 423 -0.91 -9.35 -16.89
CA ALA A 423 -1.07 -7.89 -16.85
C ALA A 423 0.25 -7.22 -16.45
N THR A 424 0.66 -6.14 -17.12
CA THR A 424 1.90 -5.41 -16.84
C THR A 424 1.76 -3.89 -17.01
N ASP A 425 2.76 -3.12 -16.54
CA ASP A 425 2.80 -1.66 -16.78
C ASP A 425 2.82 -1.27 -18.27
N GLY A 426 3.22 -2.18 -19.15
CA GLY A 426 3.31 -1.93 -20.60
C GLY A 426 2.27 -2.69 -21.39
N GLY A 427 1.07 -2.92 -20.85
CA GLY A 427 0.01 -3.71 -21.47
C GLY A 427 -0.04 -5.15 -20.94
N ALA A 428 -0.49 -6.10 -21.75
CA ALA A 428 -0.56 -7.52 -21.37
C ALA A 428 0.27 -8.42 -22.29
N VAL A 429 0.71 -9.55 -21.74
CA VAL A 429 1.45 -10.59 -22.46
C VAL A 429 0.70 -11.91 -22.33
N GLU A 430 0.50 -12.61 -23.44
CA GLU A 430 -0.02 -13.98 -23.43
C GLU A 430 1.10 -14.99 -23.72
N LEU A 431 1.19 -16.04 -22.91
CA LEU A 431 2.18 -17.10 -23.02
C LEU A 431 1.53 -18.48 -23.13
N ASP A 432 2.19 -19.39 -23.83
CA ASP A 432 1.90 -20.81 -23.85
C ASP A 432 2.29 -21.43 -22.50
N THR A 433 1.36 -22.13 -21.84
CA THR A 433 1.65 -22.67 -20.51
C THR A 433 2.55 -23.90 -20.54
N ALA A 434 2.64 -24.61 -21.67
CA ALA A 434 3.45 -25.81 -21.76
C ALA A 434 4.94 -25.47 -21.70
N ASP A 435 5.38 -24.48 -22.48
CA ASP A 435 6.80 -24.17 -22.71
C ASP A 435 7.21 -22.70 -22.45
N GLY A 436 6.26 -21.82 -22.11
CA GLY A 436 6.51 -20.40 -21.84
C GLY A 436 6.64 -19.55 -23.10
N ARG A 437 6.38 -20.10 -24.29
CA ARG A 437 6.50 -19.36 -25.55
C ARG A 437 5.54 -18.17 -25.58
N TRP A 438 6.07 -17.01 -25.97
CA TRP A 438 5.29 -15.78 -26.14
C TRP A 438 4.32 -15.95 -27.33
N LEU A 439 3.03 -15.77 -27.06
CA LEU A 439 1.95 -15.89 -28.05
C LEU A 439 1.55 -14.53 -28.61
N ALA A 440 1.39 -13.54 -27.72
CA ALA A 440 0.95 -12.21 -28.08
C ALA A 440 1.43 -11.16 -27.08
N ALA A 441 1.61 -9.92 -27.56
CA ALA A 441 1.61 -8.71 -26.75
C ALA A 441 0.33 -7.95 -27.08
N LEU A 442 -0.45 -7.62 -26.05
CA LEU A 442 -1.79 -7.06 -26.17
C LEU A 442 -1.83 -5.70 -25.50
N GLN A 443 -2.50 -4.75 -26.14
CA GLN A 443 -2.61 -3.37 -25.66
C GLN A 443 -4.07 -2.97 -25.59
N VAL A 444 -4.35 -2.02 -24.70
CA VAL A 444 -5.60 -1.27 -24.67
C VAL A 444 -5.22 0.18 -24.85
N ASP A 445 -5.69 0.77 -25.95
CA ASP A 445 -5.29 2.11 -26.42
C ASP A 445 -3.76 2.24 -26.56
N ASP A 446 -3.25 3.46 -26.66
CA ASP A 446 -1.83 3.75 -26.93
C ASP A 446 -0.93 3.51 -25.69
N GLY A 447 -0.90 2.27 -25.19
CA GLY A 447 0.07 1.81 -24.17
C GLY A 447 -0.34 2.06 -22.72
N LEU A 448 -1.63 2.06 -22.41
CA LEU A 448 -2.10 2.17 -21.02
C LEU A 448 -1.66 0.94 -20.18
N PRO A 449 -1.20 1.13 -18.93
CA PRO A 449 -0.89 0.03 -18.03
C PRO A 449 -2.11 -0.89 -17.84
N VAL A 450 -1.91 -2.21 -17.96
CA VAL A 450 -2.95 -3.21 -17.65
C VAL A 450 -2.70 -3.77 -16.26
N TRP A 451 -3.68 -3.65 -15.39
CA TRP A 451 -3.53 -4.00 -13.96
C TRP A 451 -4.25 -5.29 -13.58
N ALA A 452 -5.35 -5.60 -14.28
CA ALA A 452 -6.12 -6.83 -14.09
C ALA A 452 -6.42 -7.50 -15.42
N THR A 453 -6.48 -8.83 -15.42
CA THR A 453 -6.80 -9.66 -16.58
C THR A 453 -7.64 -10.85 -16.16
N ALA A 454 -8.48 -11.35 -17.08
CA ALA A 454 -9.24 -12.58 -16.92
C ALA A 454 -9.45 -13.25 -18.28
N TYR A 455 -9.94 -14.48 -18.28
CA TYR A 455 -10.48 -15.13 -19.47
C TYR A 455 -11.99 -15.34 -19.33
N LEU A 456 -12.73 -15.09 -20.40
CA LEU A 456 -14.13 -15.51 -20.51
C LEU A 456 -14.22 -17.03 -20.78
N PRO A 457 -15.38 -17.68 -20.53
CA PRO A 457 -15.56 -19.12 -20.76
C PRO A 457 -15.33 -19.56 -22.21
N ASP A 458 -15.56 -18.68 -23.18
CA ASP A 458 -15.32 -18.90 -24.62
C ASP A 458 -13.83 -18.76 -25.01
N GLY A 459 -12.97 -18.33 -24.07
CA GLY A 459 -11.54 -18.14 -24.29
C GLY A 459 -11.15 -16.70 -24.65
N ASP A 460 -12.12 -15.78 -24.75
CA ASP A 460 -11.82 -14.37 -24.98
C ASP A 460 -10.99 -13.79 -23.83
N ARG A 461 -10.08 -12.87 -24.17
CA ARG A 461 -9.22 -12.20 -23.19
C ARG A 461 -9.90 -10.95 -22.67
N VAL A 462 -9.92 -10.78 -21.35
CA VAL A 462 -10.31 -9.53 -20.70
C VAL A 462 -9.06 -8.82 -20.22
N LEU A 463 -8.86 -7.59 -20.68
CA LEU A 463 -7.83 -6.67 -20.20
C LEU A 463 -8.48 -5.51 -19.48
N ILE A 464 -7.98 -5.15 -18.30
CA ILE A 464 -8.46 -3.98 -17.54
C ILE A 464 -7.29 -3.06 -17.25
N THR A 465 -7.34 -1.86 -17.81
CA THR A 465 -6.31 -0.84 -17.62
C THR A 465 -6.38 -0.23 -16.22
N ARG A 466 -5.28 0.41 -15.80
CA ARG A 466 -5.18 1.06 -14.50
C ARG A 466 -6.24 2.16 -14.31
N ASN A 467 -6.66 2.86 -15.36
CA ASN A 467 -7.75 3.84 -15.30
C ASN A 467 -9.17 3.24 -15.47
N GLY A 468 -9.32 1.90 -15.49
CA GLY A 468 -10.62 1.24 -15.46
C GLY A 468 -11.27 0.94 -16.81
N VAL A 469 -10.55 1.09 -17.92
CA VAL A 469 -11.03 0.60 -19.22
C VAL A 469 -11.00 -0.92 -19.25
N ILE A 470 -12.14 -1.53 -19.56
CA ILE A 470 -12.29 -2.96 -19.80
C ILE A 470 -12.34 -3.18 -21.31
N ALA A 471 -11.43 -4.00 -21.83
CA ALA A 471 -11.41 -4.46 -23.21
C ALA A 471 -11.54 -5.98 -23.27
N VAL A 472 -12.47 -6.47 -24.08
CA VAL A 472 -12.63 -7.90 -24.39
C VAL A 472 -12.13 -8.13 -25.81
N LEU A 473 -11.16 -9.02 -25.93
CA LEU A 473 -10.50 -9.37 -27.18
C LEU A 473 -10.84 -10.80 -27.57
N ASP A 474 -11.15 -11.00 -28.85
CA ASP A 474 -11.46 -12.30 -29.43
C ASP A 474 -10.33 -13.32 -29.21
N ALA A 475 -10.70 -14.54 -28.85
CA ALA A 475 -9.76 -15.63 -28.57
C ALA A 475 -8.87 -16.02 -29.78
N GLY A 476 -9.39 -15.86 -30.99
CA GLY A 476 -8.75 -16.28 -32.24
C GLY A 476 -7.78 -15.23 -32.78
N ASP A 477 -8.26 -14.00 -33.00
CA ASP A 477 -7.48 -12.95 -33.68
C ASP A 477 -7.09 -11.76 -32.80
N ALA A 478 -7.51 -11.75 -31.52
CA ALA A 478 -7.32 -10.65 -30.57
C ALA A 478 -8.01 -9.33 -30.95
N GLY A 479 -8.97 -9.35 -31.88
CA GLY A 479 -9.78 -8.19 -32.25
C GLY A 479 -10.66 -7.71 -31.10
N LEU A 480 -10.79 -6.40 -30.96
CA LEU A 480 -11.64 -5.79 -29.93
C LEU A 480 -13.12 -6.15 -30.19
N ARG A 481 -13.71 -6.95 -29.30
CA ARG A 481 -15.11 -7.37 -29.35
C ARG A 481 -16.01 -6.45 -28.52
N TRP A 482 -15.53 -6.04 -27.35
CA TRP A 482 -16.29 -5.16 -26.46
C TRP A 482 -15.36 -4.25 -25.65
N ARG A 483 -15.85 -3.04 -25.38
CA ARG A 483 -15.16 -2.05 -24.57
C ARG A 483 -16.15 -1.40 -23.60
N PHE A 484 -15.72 -1.20 -22.37
CA PHE A 484 -16.47 -0.46 -21.36
C PHE A 484 -15.52 0.34 -20.49
N ASP A 485 -15.80 1.63 -20.33
CA ASP A 485 -15.03 2.50 -19.45
C ASP A 485 -15.77 2.65 -18.13
N GLN A 486 -15.21 2.09 -17.06
CA GLN A 486 -15.77 2.21 -15.72
C GLN A 486 -15.18 3.39 -14.93
N GLY A 487 -14.08 4.00 -15.41
CA GLY A 487 -13.41 5.13 -14.77
C GLY A 487 -12.87 4.88 -13.36
N GLU A 488 -12.60 3.62 -12.98
CA GLU A 488 -12.17 3.26 -11.62
C GLU A 488 -11.01 2.26 -11.64
N TYR A 489 -10.01 2.52 -10.81
CA TYR A 489 -8.81 1.70 -10.66
C TYR A 489 -9.11 0.24 -10.26
N PRO A 490 -8.70 -0.77 -11.05
CA PRO A 490 -8.88 -2.18 -10.71
C PRO A 490 -7.70 -2.77 -9.92
N LYS A 491 -7.98 -3.68 -8.99
CA LYS A 491 -6.96 -4.49 -8.29
C LYS A 491 -6.93 -5.94 -8.75
N ARG A 492 -8.08 -6.54 -9.03
CA ARG A 492 -8.21 -7.93 -9.52
C ARG A 492 -9.47 -8.09 -10.34
N ALA A 493 -9.46 -9.07 -11.23
CA ALA A 493 -10.63 -9.50 -11.96
C ALA A 493 -10.66 -11.02 -12.12
N TRP A 494 -11.86 -11.58 -12.18
CA TRP A 494 -12.08 -13.00 -12.47
C TRP A 494 -13.45 -13.20 -13.10
N THR A 495 -13.67 -14.36 -13.70
CA THR A 495 -14.95 -14.76 -14.26
C THR A 495 -15.58 -15.86 -13.40
N GLN A 496 -16.89 -15.76 -13.20
CA GLN A 496 -17.69 -16.72 -12.45
C GLN A 496 -19.14 -16.61 -12.92
N ASP A 497 -19.81 -17.73 -13.17
CA ASP A 497 -21.22 -17.79 -13.58
C ASP A 497 -21.57 -16.87 -14.76
N ASP A 498 -20.72 -16.88 -15.81
CA ASP A 498 -20.82 -16.03 -17.01
C ASP A 498 -20.76 -14.50 -16.76
N ARG A 499 -20.33 -14.10 -15.56
CA ARG A 499 -20.10 -12.70 -15.18
C ARG A 499 -18.61 -12.42 -15.03
N LEU A 500 -18.23 -11.17 -15.30
CA LEU A 500 -16.93 -10.64 -14.95
C LEU A 500 -17.05 -9.91 -13.60
N TYR A 501 -16.20 -10.25 -12.65
CA TYR A 501 -16.09 -9.55 -11.38
C TYR A 501 -14.81 -8.74 -11.33
N VAL A 502 -14.91 -7.50 -10.85
CA VAL A 502 -13.78 -6.58 -10.74
C VAL A 502 -13.80 -5.92 -9.36
N VAL A 503 -12.71 -6.10 -8.61
CA VAL A 503 -12.47 -5.34 -7.37
C VAL A 503 -11.50 -4.20 -7.64
N GLY A 504 -11.61 -3.15 -6.83
CA GLY A 504 -10.69 -2.03 -6.88
C GLY A 504 -11.28 -0.82 -6.17
N ASP A 505 -11.09 0.36 -6.74
CA ASP A 505 -11.84 1.54 -6.32
C ASP A 505 -13.35 1.32 -6.56
N GLY A 506 -14.19 1.93 -5.73
CA GLY A 506 -15.65 1.80 -5.81
C GLY A 506 -16.22 0.43 -5.40
N GLY A 507 -15.42 -0.50 -4.86
CA GLY A 507 -15.88 -1.78 -4.30
C GLY A 507 -15.69 -3.00 -5.20
N LEU A 508 -16.47 -4.06 -4.96
CA LEU A 508 -16.66 -5.14 -5.92
C LEU A 508 -17.74 -4.75 -6.93
N LYS A 509 -17.48 -5.02 -8.21
CA LYS A 509 -18.43 -4.83 -9.31
C LYS A 509 -18.66 -6.15 -10.03
N GLU A 510 -19.91 -6.46 -10.30
CA GLU A 510 -20.32 -7.51 -11.24
C GLU A 510 -20.63 -6.85 -12.58
N ILE A 511 -20.08 -7.40 -13.66
CA ILE A 511 -20.10 -6.81 -14.99
C ILE A 511 -20.69 -7.82 -15.97
N GLU A 512 -21.68 -7.33 -16.72
CA GLU A 512 -22.28 -8.00 -17.86
C GLU A 512 -21.55 -7.59 -19.14
N ILE A 513 -20.90 -8.55 -19.79
CA ILE A 513 -20.21 -8.29 -21.06
C ILE A 513 -21.23 -7.88 -22.13
N GLY A 514 -20.98 -6.74 -22.77
CA GLY A 514 -21.91 -6.14 -23.73
C GLY A 514 -22.82 -5.07 -23.13
N VAL A 515 -22.94 -4.99 -21.80
CA VAL A 515 -23.85 -4.06 -21.11
C VAL A 515 -23.12 -3.11 -20.15
N GLY A 516 -22.35 -3.62 -19.20
CA GLY A 516 -21.65 -2.80 -18.19
C GLY A 516 -21.86 -3.30 -16.76
N VAL A 517 -21.74 -2.40 -15.77
CA VAL A 517 -21.88 -2.74 -14.34
C VAL A 517 -23.33 -3.13 -14.02
N ALA A 518 -23.53 -4.40 -13.65
CA ALA A 518 -24.83 -4.95 -13.27
C ALA A 518 -25.11 -4.81 -11.76
N ALA A 519 -24.09 -4.94 -10.92
CA ALA A 519 -24.20 -4.78 -9.47
C ALA A 519 -22.90 -4.24 -8.85
N ARG A 520 -23.03 -3.63 -7.66
CA ARG A 520 -21.92 -3.05 -6.90
C ARG A 520 -22.07 -3.28 -5.40
N TRP A 521 -20.97 -3.66 -4.75
CA TRP A 521 -20.87 -3.82 -3.30
C TRP A 521 -19.69 -3.01 -2.76
N SER A 522 -19.99 -1.89 -2.09
CA SER A 522 -18.96 -0.93 -1.65
C SER A 522 -19.21 -0.30 -0.28
N ARG A 523 -20.43 -0.42 0.25
CA ARG A 523 -20.85 0.28 1.47
C ARG A 523 -19.94 -0.07 2.65
N LEU A 524 -19.43 0.96 3.33
CA LEU A 524 -18.54 0.91 4.51
C LEU A 524 -17.11 0.40 4.25
N LEU A 525 -16.73 0.12 3.01
CA LEU A 525 -15.33 -0.15 2.68
C LEU A 525 -14.59 1.17 2.51
N SER A 526 -13.51 1.33 3.25
CA SER A 526 -12.59 2.46 3.17
C SER A 526 -11.39 2.10 2.29
N ASN A 527 -11.00 3.04 1.42
CA ASN A 527 -9.89 2.89 0.47
C ASN A 527 -10.12 1.74 -0.53
N THR A 528 -9.13 1.42 -1.37
CA THR A 528 -9.24 0.42 -2.42
C THR A 528 -9.55 -0.97 -1.87
N VAL A 529 -10.48 -1.68 -2.51
CA VAL A 529 -10.76 -3.10 -2.24
C VAL A 529 -9.67 -3.96 -2.86
N GLU A 530 -8.98 -4.74 -2.03
CA GLU A 530 -7.83 -5.58 -2.42
C GLU A 530 -8.25 -6.91 -3.03
N ASN A 531 -9.37 -7.47 -2.55
CA ASN A 531 -9.88 -8.76 -2.97
C ASN A 531 -11.36 -8.94 -2.54
N ALA A 532 -12.07 -9.85 -3.19
CA ALA A 532 -13.40 -10.29 -2.80
C ALA A 532 -13.64 -11.75 -3.24
N VAL A 533 -14.66 -12.36 -2.65
CA VAL A 533 -15.19 -13.68 -3.05
C VAL A 533 -16.71 -13.61 -3.13
N VAL A 534 -17.29 -14.39 -4.05
CA VAL A 534 -18.74 -14.58 -4.18
C VAL A 534 -19.04 -16.06 -3.97
N ALA A 535 -19.74 -16.40 -2.89
CA ALA A 535 -20.11 -17.77 -2.56
C ALA A 535 -21.39 -17.83 -1.73
N ASP A 536 -22.23 -18.82 -2.01
CA ASP A 536 -23.45 -19.16 -1.26
C ASP A 536 -24.35 -17.93 -1.01
N GLY A 537 -24.56 -17.12 -2.06
CA GLY A 537 -25.39 -15.92 -2.00
C GLY A 537 -24.79 -14.74 -1.21
N LEU A 538 -23.53 -14.83 -0.80
CA LEU A 538 -22.79 -13.77 -0.12
C LEU A 538 -21.65 -13.25 -0.99
N VAL A 539 -21.43 -11.94 -0.88
CA VAL A 539 -20.20 -11.27 -1.29
C VAL A 539 -19.41 -10.93 -0.04
N CYS A 540 -18.15 -11.35 0.04
CA CYS A 540 -17.21 -10.93 1.08
C CYS A 540 -16.06 -10.17 0.43
N ALA A 541 -15.77 -8.96 0.91
CA ALA A 541 -14.73 -8.09 0.35
C ALA A 541 -13.78 -7.58 1.44
N SER A 542 -12.51 -7.41 1.09
CA SER A 542 -11.47 -6.87 1.96
C SER A 542 -10.87 -5.58 1.40
N SER A 543 -10.65 -4.57 2.24
CA SER A 543 -10.06 -3.29 1.83
C SER A 543 -8.74 -2.97 2.54
N TYR A 544 -8.02 -1.98 2.00
CA TYR A 544 -6.89 -1.35 2.70
C TYR A 544 -7.28 -0.64 4.00
N GLY A 545 -8.56 -0.47 4.30
CA GLY A 545 -9.02 -0.06 5.63
C GLY A 545 -8.76 -1.07 6.75
N MET A 546 -8.19 -2.26 6.43
CA MET A 546 -8.12 -3.42 7.33
C MET A 546 -9.52 -3.86 7.78
N GLN A 547 -10.41 -3.97 6.80
CA GLN A 547 -11.81 -4.31 6.97
C GLN A 547 -12.16 -5.58 6.18
N LEU A 548 -13.13 -6.35 6.69
CA LEU A 548 -13.90 -7.33 5.92
C LEU A 548 -15.37 -6.92 5.94
N ALA A 549 -15.98 -6.75 4.78
CA ALA A 549 -17.41 -6.49 4.67
C ALA A 549 -18.10 -7.65 3.97
N ALA A 550 -19.34 -7.93 4.38
CA ALA A 550 -20.20 -8.92 3.76
C ALA A 550 -21.51 -8.28 3.28
N TYR A 551 -22.01 -8.80 2.16
CA TYR A 551 -23.25 -8.36 1.53
C TYR A 551 -24.02 -9.56 0.99
N GLU A 552 -25.34 -9.44 0.94
CA GLU A 552 -26.18 -10.31 0.12
C GLU A 552 -25.85 -10.07 -1.36
N HIS A 553 -25.53 -11.13 -2.11
CA HIS A 553 -25.19 -11.05 -3.54
C HIS A 553 -26.39 -10.52 -4.34
N GLY A 554 -27.54 -11.18 -4.27
CA GLY A 554 -28.70 -10.81 -5.11
C GLY A 554 -29.34 -9.44 -4.85
N THR A 555 -29.13 -8.83 -3.67
CA THR A 555 -29.76 -7.54 -3.30
C THR A 555 -28.77 -6.41 -3.04
N ALA A 556 -27.47 -6.73 -3.03
CA ALA A 556 -26.40 -5.85 -2.54
C ALA A 556 -26.58 -5.30 -1.12
N LYS A 557 -27.49 -5.89 -0.33
CA LYS A 557 -27.75 -5.45 1.03
C LYS A 557 -26.57 -5.80 1.94
N PHE A 558 -26.09 -4.80 2.67
CA PHE A 558 -25.05 -4.97 3.67
C PHE A 558 -25.48 -5.96 4.77
N ALA A 559 -24.61 -6.94 5.03
CA ALA A 559 -24.87 -8.04 5.96
C ALA A 559 -23.98 -7.98 7.21
N GLY A 560 -22.75 -7.47 7.10
CA GLY A 560 -21.84 -7.35 8.24
C GLY A 560 -20.51 -6.70 7.91
N LEU A 561 -19.83 -6.21 8.94
CA LEU A 561 -18.51 -5.60 8.85
C LEU A 561 -17.66 -6.09 10.04
N LEU A 562 -16.40 -6.39 9.76
CA LEU A 562 -15.36 -6.60 10.74
C LEU A 562 -14.25 -5.58 10.45
N GLU A 563 -13.99 -4.71 11.42
CA GLU A 563 -12.94 -3.68 11.34
C GLU A 563 -11.82 -3.97 12.34
N ASP A 564 -10.77 -3.15 12.29
CA ASP A 564 -9.62 -3.25 13.18
C ASP A 564 -8.92 -4.62 13.08
N LEU A 565 -8.87 -5.22 11.88
CA LEU A 565 -8.19 -6.50 11.67
C LEU A 565 -6.74 -6.41 12.15
N ALA A 566 -6.20 -7.53 12.62
CA ALA A 566 -4.84 -7.58 13.17
C ALA A 566 -3.75 -7.18 12.17
N ASP A 567 -4.06 -7.23 10.86
CA ASP A 567 -3.12 -6.94 9.78
C ASP A 567 -3.87 -6.62 8.48
N TYR A 568 -3.16 -6.09 7.47
CA TYR A 568 -3.72 -5.77 6.16
C TYR A 568 -4.11 -7.04 5.39
N PRO A 569 -5.40 -7.23 5.07
CA PRO A 569 -5.83 -8.35 4.25
C PRO A 569 -5.40 -8.14 2.80
N LYS A 570 -4.89 -9.20 2.18
CA LYS A 570 -4.34 -9.22 0.82
C LYS A 570 -4.99 -10.28 -0.05
N ALA A 571 -5.30 -11.44 0.53
CA ALA A 571 -5.87 -12.57 -0.17
C ALA A 571 -7.16 -13.05 0.52
N LEU A 572 -8.13 -13.49 -0.27
CA LEU A 572 -9.36 -14.12 0.18
C LEU A 572 -9.58 -15.38 -0.63
N ALA A 573 -10.01 -16.45 0.04
CA ALA A 573 -10.44 -17.68 -0.60
C ALA A 573 -11.59 -18.31 0.21
N VAL A 574 -12.50 -18.99 -0.47
CA VAL A 574 -13.52 -19.80 0.19
C VAL A 574 -13.00 -21.23 0.31
N ILE A 575 -13.04 -21.77 1.53
CA ILE A 575 -12.75 -23.16 1.80
C ILE A 575 -14.00 -23.82 2.36
N ARG A 576 -14.21 -25.10 2.03
CA ARG A 576 -15.35 -25.87 2.53
C ARG A 576 -14.88 -26.95 3.51
N ASP A 577 -15.65 -27.18 4.55
CA ASP A 577 -15.39 -28.26 5.50
C ASP A 577 -15.99 -29.60 5.00
N ALA A 578 -15.96 -30.64 5.84
CA ALA A 578 -16.51 -31.95 5.51
C ALA A 578 -18.04 -31.95 5.26
N ASP A 579 -18.76 -30.98 5.82
CA ASP A 579 -20.22 -30.82 5.67
C ASP A 579 -20.56 -29.84 4.53
N ASP A 580 -19.58 -29.49 3.69
CA ASP A 580 -19.67 -28.53 2.59
C ASP A 580 -19.95 -27.08 3.03
N ALA A 581 -19.79 -26.77 4.32
CA ALA A 581 -20.09 -25.44 4.84
C ALA A 581 -18.99 -24.42 4.48
N PRO A 582 -19.35 -23.22 4.01
CA PRO A 582 -18.38 -22.23 3.54
C PRO A 582 -17.65 -21.54 4.69
N HIS A 583 -16.35 -21.39 4.51
CA HIS A 583 -15.47 -20.64 5.39
C HIS A 583 -14.63 -19.67 4.56
N LEU A 584 -14.42 -18.47 5.10
CA LEU A 584 -13.55 -17.47 4.50
C LEU A 584 -12.14 -17.58 5.09
N LEU A 585 -11.18 -17.86 4.22
CA LEU A 585 -9.76 -17.76 4.53
C LEU A 585 -9.24 -16.39 4.09
N VAL A 586 -8.56 -15.70 5.00
CA VAL A 586 -8.00 -14.36 4.78
C VAL A 586 -6.49 -14.41 4.97
N GLY A 587 -5.73 -14.10 3.92
CA GLY A 587 -4.27 -13.96 3.99
C GLY A 587 -3.85 -12.50 4.14
N CYS A 588 -2.88 -12.24 5.03
CA CYS A 588 -2.45 -10.89 5.41
C CYS A 588 -0.94 -10.65 5.21
N ARG A 589 -0.52 -9.38 5.32
CA ARG A 589 0.84 -8.88 5.03
C ARG A 589 1.96 -9.45 5.94
N THR A 590 1.64 -10.02 7.09
CA THR A 590 2.61 -10.58 8.07
C THR A 590 2.68 -12.11 8.05
N GLY A 591 2.06 -12.74 7.06
CA GLY A 591 1.97 -14.21 6.97
C GLY A 591 0.84 -14.81 7.76
N LEU A 592 0.01 -13.96 8.37
CA LEU A 592 -1.21 -14.36 9.04
C LEU A 592 -2.22 -14.88 8.01
N LEU A 593 -2.74 -16.07 8.27
CA LEU A 593 -3.88 -16.70 7.65
C LEU A 593 -4.98 -16.81 8.72
N SER A 594 -6.05 -16.04 8.57
CA SER A 594 -7.19 -16.03 9.48
C SER A 594 -8.38 -16.74 8.84
N LEU A 595 -8.94 -17.70 9.57
CA LEU A 595 -10.09 -18.47 9.14
C LEU A 595 -11.35 -18.01 9.87
N TYR A 596 -12.40 -17.71 9.09
CA TYR A 596 -13.71 -17.33 9.58
C TYR A 596 -14.75 -18.29 9.04
N ARG A 597 -15.62 -18.78 9.92
CA ARG A 597 -16.87 -19.40 9.49
C ARG A 597 -17.82 -18.29 9.04
N LEU A 598 -18.44 -18.51 7.88
CA LEU A 598 -19.49 -17.63 7.38
C LEU A 598 -20.82 -18.04 8.02
N GLY A 599 -21.49 -17.08 8.66
CA GLY A 599 -22.77 -17.28 9.30
C GLY A 599 -23.92 -16.86 8.40
N GLU A 600 -24.98 -17.66 8.36
CA GLU A 600 -26.27 -17.29 7.77
C GLU A 600 -27.32 -17.03 8.86
N GLY A 601 -28.13 -15.98 8.65
CA GLY A 601 -29.35 -15.73 9.40
C GLY A 601 -29.31 -14.56 10.40
N PRO A 602 -30.50 -14.04 10.79
CA PRO A 602 -30.61 -12.87 11.66
C PRO A 602 -30.09 -13.15 13.08
N GLY A 603 -29.24 -12.25 13.59
CA GLY A 603 -28.72 -12.28 14.96
C GLY A 603 -27.42 -13.05 15.16
N ARG A 604 -26.81 -13.62 14.11
CA ARG A 604 -25.47 -14.22 14.15
C ARG A 604 -24.44 -13.32 13.45
N PRO A 605 -23.21 -13.17 13.98
CA PRO A 605 -22.15 -12.49 13.25
C PRO A 605 -21.84 -13.21 11.94
N VAL A 606 -21.82 -12.48 10.82
CA VAL A 606 -21.48 -13.04 9.51
C VAL A 606 -20.07 -13.63 9.52
N PHE A 607 -19.12 -12.97 10.20
CA PHE A 607 -17.76 -13.45 10.37
C PHE A 607 -17.56 -13.99 11.78
N THR A 608 -17.45 -15.30 11.94
CA THR A 608 -17.06 -15.92 13.21
C THR A 608 -15.65 -16.47 13.12
N LYS A 609 -14.69 -15.81 13.78
CA LYS A 609 -13.28 -16.22 13.75
C LYS A 609 -13.10 -17.61 14.40
N LEU A 610 -12.41 -18.50 13.69
CA LEU A 610 -12.12 -19.85 14.18
C LEU A 610 -10.65 -20.00 14.57
N ARG A 611 -9.74 -19.55 13.70
CA ARG A 611 -8.32 -19.84 13.86
C ARG A 611 -7.43 -18.83 13.16
N ASP A 612 -6.25 -18.64 13.73
CA ASP A 612 -5.12 -18.00 13.07
C ASP A 612 -3.99 -19.00 12.86
N HIS A 613 -3.32 -18.89 11.72
CA HIS A 613 -2.12 -19.63 11.37
C HIS A 613 -1.10 -18.66 10.79
N TRP A 614 0.17 -18.76 11.16
CA TRP A 614 1.22 -17.93 10.58
C TRP A 614 2.14 -18.78 9.72
N LEU A 615 2.33 -18.35 8.47
CA LEU A 615 3.37 -18.92 7.62
C LEU A 615 4.77 -18.56 8.16
N PRO A 616 5.77 -19.44 7.99
CA PRO A 616 7.14 -19.16 8.40
C PRO A 616 7.71 -17.90 7.72
N ARG A 617 8.26 -17.00 8.54
CA ARG A 617 8.86 -15.74 8.06
C ARG A 617 10.35 -15.87 7.79
N ARG A 618 10.83 -15.23 6.72
CA ARG A 618 12.23 -15.29 6.26
C ARG A 618 12.79 -13.89 6.03
N PRO A 619 14.11 -13.66 6.21
CA PRO A 619 14.74 -12.42 5.77
C PRO A 619 14.70 -12.33 4.24
N ALA A 620 14.61 -11.11 3.72
CA ALA A 620 14.72 -10.86 2.28
C ALA A 620 16.18 -11.01 1.81
N ARG A 621 16.36 -11.46 0.57
CA ARG A 621 17.61 -11.33 -0.18
C ARG A 621 17.37 -10.34 -1.31
N TYR A 622 18.23 -9.35 -1.44
CA TYR A 622 18.10 -8.33 -2.47
C TYR A 622 19.45 -7.68 -2.78
N THR A 623 19.50 -6.87 -3.82
CA THR A 623 20.70 -6.12 -4.18
C THR A 623 20.28 -4.80 -4.78
N LEU A 624 20.74 -3.71 -4.17
CA LEU A 624 20.49 -2.37 -4.66
C LEU A 624 21.30 -2.10 -5.94
N ARG A 625 20.72 -1.28 -6.81
CA ARG A 625 21.33 -0.84 -8.07
C ARG A 625 21.09 0.64 -8.26
N HIS A 626 22.02 1.32 -8.92
CA HIS A 626 21.91 2.75 -9.23
C HIS A 626 21.87 2.96 -10.74
N HIS A 627 21.05 3.92 -11.16
CA HIS A 627 21.00 4.43 -12.52
C HIS A 627 21.17 5.95 -12.47
N ASP A 628 22.26 6.46 -13.05
CA ASP A 628 22.50 7.89 -13.19
C ASP A 628 21.79 8.43 -14.42
N HIS A 629 21.04 9.52 -14.25
CA HIS A 629 20.36 10.18 -15.35
C HIS A 629 21.27 11.22 -15.99
N PRO A 630 21.30 11.31 -17.34
CA PRO A 630 22.18 12.24 -18.03
C PRO A 630 21.90 13.68 -17.61
N ALA A 631 22.96 14.49 -17.54
CA ALA A 631 22.80 15.92 -17.37
C ALA A 631 22.13 16.51 -18.63
N ALA A 632 21.24 17.50 -18.42
CA ALA A 632 20.57 18.17 -19.53
C ALA A 632 21.60 18.64 -20.58
N PRO A 633 21.30 18.53 -21.89
CA PRO A 633 22.24 18.91 -22.94
C PRO A 633 22.78 20.33 -22.71
N GLY A 634 24.10 20.48 -22.59
CA GLY A 634 24.76 21.79 -22.41
C GLY A 634 25.56 21.99 -21.11
N THR A 635 25.71 20.97 -20.26
CA THR A 635 26.62 21.03 -19.10
C THR A 635 28.03 20.58 -19.47
N PRO A 636 29.09 21.39 -19.23
CA PRO A 636 30.46 20.96 -19.43
C PRO A 636 30.79 19.81 -18.47
N ARG A 637 31.34 18.71 -18.99
CA ARG A 637 31.95 17.68 -18.15
C ARG A 637 33.07 18.32 -17.31
N PRO A 638 33.17 18.06 -16.00
CA PRO A 638 34.37 18.41 -15.25
C PRO A 638 35.56 17.67 -15.88
N ALA A 639 36.65 18.40 -16.12
CA ALA A 639 37.88 17.79 -16.62
C ALA A 639 38.37 16.74 -15.61
N PRO A 640 38.86 15.58 -16.07
CA PRO A 640 39.41 14.57 -15.16
C PRO A 640 40.56 15.20 -14.38
N ALA A 641 40.52 15.08 -13.05
CA ALA A 641 41.60 15.50 -12.18
C ALA A 641 42.87 14.77 -12.61
N GLY A 642 43.81 15.53 -13.18
CA GLY A 642 45.12 15.01 -13.56
C GLY A 642 45.84 14.48 -12.33
N ALA A 643 46.30 13.24 -12.42
CA ALA A 643 47.30 12.71 -11.51
C ALA A 643 48.56 13.60 -11.61
N ALA A 644 48.84 14.35 -10.54
CA ALA A 644 50.15 14.94 -10.34
C ALA A 644 51.09 13.84 -9.85
N GLY A 645 52.14 13.58 -10.63
CA GLY A 645 53.34 12.87 -10.18
C GLY A 645 54.33 13.79 -9.49
#